data_AF-A0A3F2REV1-F1
#
_entry.id   AF-A0A3F2REV1-F1
#
_cell.length_a   1.000
_cell.length_b   1.000
_cell.length_c   1.000
_cell.angle_alpha   90.00
_cell.angle_beta   90.00
_cell.angle_gamma   90.00
#
_symmetry.space_group_name_H-M   'P 1'
#
loop_
_entity.id
_entity.type
_entity.pdbx_description
1 polymer ?
#
loop_
_entity_poly.entity_id
_entity_poly.type
_entity_poly.pdbx_seq_one_letter_code
_entity_poly.pdbx_strand_id
1 'polypeptide(L)'
;MAPYAPTDGISKLAIDQSKHFTAALQEALKSSADQQKVASEKVSELVSGDANINLGVVSQELGNALTGNDADAKVVACYVIDALMQKSAERVEAYVVPLLSDVLDLLADKKPAVRPVAQEAALSIISSANKNITIRILPILFAGLDRTKKWQTKKGALDMVAELSKVAPYQVGRCLPDIIPQVTDCMWDTRKEVKVAAKDTMTKVCNVVGNQDIEPFIPALVSCLANPTEVPECTHKLASTTFVKTVEAPALAIMEPLLLRALKEGKTSVKRQAAVIIDNMCKLMDDPAEAQLFIPKLLPGLKKIIETVADPECREVAGRAHETLFVAGGSMEVSEDELKVDYENIHKVVVESIAAAPAAVKADIDSFTVDYVTGICYFLVVARNFNKTIFEKQISAYFKTFMKIEDIKPLANEIRDRCFKENKSIFIEDVDCDEGIPDLCNCEFSLAYGGMILLNNARLRLKRGHRYGLCGPNGCGKSTLMRAISNGQLDGFPSRDELKTVFVEHNLQASEAELSVVDFILFDEDLKDTPRQEVVDTLTGVDFTAEMQAQAVGTLSGGWKMKLELARAMLQKADILLLDEPTNHLDVKNVAWLENYLTNLPNVTSIMVSHDSSFLDTVCTNIIHYETRKLKIYKGNLSKFVEVKPEAKAYYELEAATFRFTFPEPGFLADIKNKGKPIIRLTNCTYQYPGRDKPSINNISVTCALSSRIAVLGPNGAGKSTLIKMLTGEVEPTIGTVWKHPSMRFAYVAQHAFHHIEEHLDETANAYIQWRFQSGEDKELLAKETRKLSKEEKEHYKKPVNWEGEKRVLEEIVSRRKFKKSFEYELKWDKCPVDENAWVPREKCEKWGWDKLLQIADDREAARANLQSRPPTAIAVQKHLDCFGLGAEFGTHSRMRGLSGGQKVKVVLGAAMWLNPHILVLDEPTNYLDRDSLGALATAIKEFNGGVVMITHHNEFSSALTEEVWQVDAGFMSIDGKQVEDKTKIEQKDEEETIDAFGNVTKTKVKRKLTRKEKKAKEKARKEAEARGDYWSDSDEDDLGRG
;
A
#
# COMPACT_ATOMS: atom_id res chain seq x y z
N MET A 1 -16.47 -35.63 -8.28
CA MET A 1 -16.00 -36.45 -9.41
C MET A 1 -15.97 -37.90 -8.97
N ALA A 2 -16.55 -38.81 -9.76
CA ALA A 2 -16.45 -40.24 -9.48
C ALA A 2 -14.97 -40.69 -9.57
N PRO A 3 -14.51 -41.60 -8.70
CA PRO A 3 -13.17 -42.15 -8.78
C PRO A 3 -12.96 -42.83 -10.14
N TYR A 4 -11.72 -42.79 -10.59
CA TYR A 4 -11.22 -43.44 -11.80
C TYR A 4 -11.64 -44.92 -11.82
N ALA A 5 -12.65 -45.27 -12.61
CA ALA A 5 -13.15 -46.64 -12.75
C ALA A 5 -13.40 -46.90 -14.25
N PRO A 6 -12.40 -47.40 -14.99
CA PRO A 6 -12.58 -47.73 -16.39
C PRO A 6 -13.65 -48.81 -16.54
N THR A 7 -14.58 -48.61 -17.47
CA THR A 7 -15.60 -49.59 -17.84
C THR A 7 -14.97 -50.74 -18.61
N ASP A 8 -15.39 -51.96 -18.25
CA ASP A 8 -14.87 -53.25 -18.74
C ASP A 8 -14.60 -53.27 -20.25
N GLY A 9 -13.33 -53.20 -20.63
CA GLY A 9 -12.90 -53.19 -22.03
C GLY A 9 -11.43 -53.56 -22.18
N ILE A 10 -11.11 -54.85 -22.12
CA ILE A 10 -9.76 -55.34 -22.45
C ILE A 10 -9.61 -55.31 -23.98
N SER A 11 -8.59 -54.60 -24.47
CA SER A 11 -8.21 -54.58 -25.89
C SER A 11 -8.06 -56.00 -26.44
N LYS A 12 -8.63 -56.28 -27.62
CA LYS A 12 -8.38 -57.52 -28.36
C LYS A 12 -7.18 -57.33 -29.29
N LEU A 13 -5.97 -57.34 -28.73
CA LEU A 13 -4.75 -57.43 -29.54
C LEU A 13 -4.80 -58.72 -30.40
N ALA A 14 -4.46 -58.59 -31.68
CA ALA A 14 -4.53 -59.71 -32.64
C ALA A 14 -3.57 -60.87 -32.32
N ILE A 15 -2.56 -60.65 -31.47
CA ILE A 15 -1.62 -61.64 -30.94
C ILE A 15 -1.37 -61.29 -29.46
N ASP A 16 -1.82 -62.13 -28.53
CA ASP A 16 -1.71 -61.90 -27.08
C ASP A 16 -0.56 -62.72 -26.47
N GLN A 17 0.55 -62.06 -26.15
CA GLN A 17 1.71 -62.66 -25.48
C GLN A 17 1.69 -62.48 -23.94
N SER A 18 0.58 -62.02 -23.36
CA SER A 18 0.45 -61.79 -21.89
C SER A 18 0.74 -63.03 -21.04
N LYS A 19 0.57 -64.25 -21.57
CA LYS A 19 0.96 -65.51 -20.89
C LYS A 19 2.43 -65.54 -20.47
N HIS A 20 3.33 -64.90 -21.23
CA HIS A 20 4.74 -64.81 -20.87
C HIS A 20 4.97 -63.87 -19.67
N PHE A 21 4.19 -62.80 -19.58
CA PHE A 21 4.18 -61.91 -18.41
C PHE A 21 3.65 -62.64 -17.17
N THR A 22 2.50 -63.33 -17.28
CA THR A 22 1.93 -64.09 -16.16
C THR A 22 2.91 -65.14 -15.62
N ALA A 23 3.61 -65.84 -16.52
CA ALA A 23 4.62 -66.83 -16.14
C ALA A 23 5.84 -66.19 -15.44
N ALA A 24 6.33 -65.06 -15.97
CA ALA A 24 7.45 -64.34 -15.38
C ALA A 24 7.10 -63.72 -14.01
N LEU A 25 5.87 -63.20 -13.86
CA LEU A 25 5.36 -62.71 -12.59
C LEU A 25 5.28 -63.85 -11.55
N GLN A 26 4.77 -65.03 -11.95
CA GLN A 26 4.75 -66.21 -11.08
C GLN A 26 6.14 -66.74 -10.73
N GLU A 27 7.13 -66.58 -11.61
CA GLU A 27 8.52 -66.92 -11.31
C GLU A 27 9.15 -65.93 -10.34
N ALA A 28 8.88 -64.64 -10.50
CA ALA A 28 9.31 -63.60 -9.55
C ALA A 28 8.71 -63.81 -8.16
N LEU A 29 7.45 -64.26 -8.06
CA LEU A 29 6.82 -64.64 -6.78
C LEU A 29 7.53 -65.79 -6.04
N LYS A 30 8.21 -66.67 -6.77
CA LYS A 30 8.94 -67.82 -6.19
C LYS A 30 10.37 -67.47 -5.78
N SER A 31 10.84 -66.26 -6.09
CA SER A 31 12.19 -65.81 -5.77
C SER A 31 12.34 -65.44 -4.28
N SER A 32 13.53 -65.64 -3.72
CA SER A 32 13.84 -65.28 -2.33
C SER A 32 13.73 -63.76 -2.12
N ALA A 33 13.38 -63.31 -0.91
CA ALA A 33 13.18 -61.89 -0.59
C ALA A 33 14.30 -60.96 -1.08
N ASP A 34 15.57 -61.37 -1.01
CA ASP A 34 16.72 -60.56 -1.47
C ASP A 34 16.84 -60.47 -3.00
N GLN A 35 16.17 -61.35 -3.74
CA GLN A 35 16.18 -61.42 -5.21
C GLN A 35 14.89 -60.91 -5.86
N GLN A 36 13.84 -60.66 -5.06
CA GLN A 36 12.53 -60.21 -5.57
C GLN A 36 12.63 -58.91 -6.38
N LYS A 37 13.45 -57.95 -5.94
CA LYS A 37 13.65 -56.69 -6.67
C LYS A 37 14.26 -56.91 -8.07
N VAL A 38 15.31 -57.73 -8.15
CA VAL A 38 15.98 -58.07 -9.42
C VAL A 38 15.06 -58.89 -10.33
N ALA A 39 14.25 -59.77 -9.76
CA ALA A 39 13.27 -60.53 -10.52
C ALA A 39 12.16 -59.61 -11.09
N SER A 40 11.66 -58.66 -10.30
CA SER A 40 10.68 -57.67 -10.74
C SER A 40 11.22 -56.75 -11.84
N GLU A 41 12.51 -56.38 -11.81
CA GLU A 41 13.15 -55.59 -12.88
C GLU A 41 13.21 -56.35 -14.22
N LYS A 42 13.39 -57.67 -14.19
CA LYS A 42 13.33 -58.51 -15.40
C LYS A 42 11.92 -58.64 -15.95
N VAL A 43 10.92 -58.71 -15.06
CA VAL A 43 9.50 -58.72 -15.45
C VAL A 43 9.12 -57.40 -16.14
N SER A 44 9.62 -56.25 -15.66
CA SER A 44 9.36 -54.95 -16.30
C SER A 44 10.08 -54.78 -17.65
N GLU A 45 11.26 -55.39 -17.83
CA GLU A 45 11.97 -55.41 -19.11
C GLU A 45 11.20 -56.14 -20.21
N LEU A 46 10.47 -57.21 -19.87
CA LEU A 46 9.61 -57.92 -20.82
C LEU A 46 8.49 -57.00 -21.35
N VAL A 47 7.82 -56.27 -20.45
CA VAL A 47 6.76 -55.33 -20.82
C VAL A 47 7.31 -54.16 -21.65
N SER A 48 8.52 -53.71 -21.34
CA SER A 48 9.19 -52.61 -22.05
C SER A 48 9.67 -53.03 -23.45
N GLY A 49 10.12 -54.28 -23.60
CA GLY A 49 10.71 -54.80 -24.85
C GLY A 49 9.72 -55.34 -25.87
N ASP A 50 8.54 -55.82 -25.46
CA ASP A 50 7.55 -56.40 -26.38
C ASP A 50 6.33 -55.49 -26.56
N ALA A 51 6.12 -55.02 -27.80
CA ALA A 51 5.00 -54.19 -28.20
C ALA A 51 3.64 -54.91 -28.16
N ASN A 52 3.63 -56.25 -28.18
CA ASN A 52 2.41 -57.07 -28.30
C ASN A 52 1.83 -57.55 -26.96
N ILE A 53 2.41 -57.16 -25.83
CA ILE A 53 1.87 -57.50 -24.50
C ILE A 53 0.60 -56.67 -24.24
N ASN A 54 -0.47 -57.34 -23.85
CA ASN A 54 -1.74 -56.71 -23.47
C ASN A 54 -1.63 -56.07 -22.08
N LEU A 55 -1.59 -54.74 -22.04
CA LEU A 55 -1.41 -53.96 -20.82
C LEU A 55 -2.64 -53.99 -19.90
N GLY A 56 -3.83 -54.27 -20.42
CA GLY A 56 -5.03 -54.48 -19.62
C GLY A 56 -4.92 -55.72 -18.73
N VAL A 57 -4.36 -56.81 -19.27
CA VAL A 57 -4.10 -58.06 -18.52
C VAL A 57 -3.04 -57.83 -17.45
N VAL A 58 -1.97 -57.10 -17.78
CA VAL A 58 -0.91 -56.72 -16.84
C VAL A 58 -1.49 -55.94 -15.65
N SER A 59 -2.34 -54.94 -15.90
CA SER A 59 -2.99 -54.16 -14.83
C SER A 59 -3.87 -55.02 -13.93
N GLN A 60 -4.66 -55.92 -14.53
CA GLN A 60 -5.54 -56.81 -13.78
C GLN A 60 -4.76 -57.80 -12.89
N GLU A 61 -3.67 -58.39 -13.40
CA GLU A 61 -2.82 -59.29 -12.62
C GLU A 61 -2.11 -58.57 -11.47
N LEU A 62 -1.60 -57.35 -11.72
CA LEU A 62 -1.01 -56.52 -10.68
C LEU A 62 -2.05 -56.12 -9.63
N GLY A 63 -3.25 -55.70 -10.02
CA GLY A 63 -4.35 -55.37 -9.11
C GLY A 63 -4.77 -56.56 -8.24
N ASN A 64 -4.85 -57.76 -8.81
CA ASN A 64 -5.12 -58.99 -8.06
C ASN A 64 -4.01 -59.31 -7.06
N ALA A 65 -2.74 -59.07 -7.42
CA ALA A 65 -1.61 -59.28 -6.52
C ALA A 65 -1.57 -58.25 -5.38
N LEU A 66 -1.94 -56.99 -5.64
CA LEU A 66 -2.01 -55.92 -4.62
C LEU A 66 -3.13 -56.16 -3.60
N THR A 67 -4.29 -56.63 -4.06
CA THR A 67 -5.49 -56.87 -3.22
C THR A 67 -5.49 -58.25 -2.53
N GLY A 68 -4.61 -59.15 -2.96
CA GLY A 68 -4.47 -60.50 -2.40
C GLY A 68 -4.04 -60.54 -0.93
N ASN A 69 -4.11 -61.72 -0.31
CA ASN A 69 -3.69 -61.92 1.09
C ASN A 69 -2.18 -62.19 1.25
N ASP A 70 -1.49 -62.54 0.16
CA ASP A 70 -0.06 -62.83 0.19
C ASP A 70 0.78 -61.54 0.20
N ALA A 71 1.79 -61.50 1.07
CA ALA A 71 2.61 -60.32 1.26
C ALA A 71 3.79 -60.25 0.32
N ASP A 72 4.35 -61.41 -0.05
CA ASP A 72 5.42 -61.46 -1.03
C ASP A 72 4.86 -61.06 -2.40
N ALA A 73 3.62 -61.46 -2.70
CA ALA A 73 2.89 -60.98 -3.87
C ALA A 73 2.70 -59.46 -3.91
N LYS A 74 2.34 -58.84 -2.79
CA LYS A 74 2.24 -57.37 -2.68
C LYS A 74 3.57 -56.67 -2.92
N VAL A 75 4.65 -57.19 -2.33
CA VAL A 75 6.01 -56.62 -2.48
C VAL A 75 6.48 -56.72 -3.92
N VAL A 76 6.35 -57.89 -4.55
CA VAL A 76 6.72 -58.11 -5.95
C VAL A 76 5.91 -57.19 -6.88
N ALA A 77 4.59 -57.09 -6.67
CA ALA A 77 3.74 -56.21 -7.46
C ALA A 77 4.16 -54.73 -7.35
N CYS A 78 4.48 -54.24 -6.15
CA CYS A 78 4.96 -52.88 -5.96
C CYS A 78 6.32 -52.64 -6.64
N TYR A 79 7.26 -53.58 -6.58
CA TYR A 79 8.54 -53.46 -7.31
C TYR A 79 8.36 -53.50 -8.83
N VAL A 80 7.43 -54.30 -9.34
CA VAL A 80 7.12 -54.33 -10.78
C VAL A 80 6.53 -52.98 -11.21
N ILE A 81 5.60 -52.41 -10.43
CA ILE A 81 5.02 -51.08 -10.69
C ILE A 81 6.11 -50.00 -10.70
N ASP A 82 6.98 -49.99 -9.68
CA ASP A 82 8.11 -49.06 -9.58
C ASP A 82 9.00 -49.11 -10.84
N ALA A 83 9.44 -50.32 -11.21
CA ALA A 83 10.32 -50.52 -12.35
C ALA A 83 9.63 -50.19 -13.70
N LEU A 84 8.33 -50.46 -13.84
CA LEU A 84 7.55 -50.13 -15.03
C LEU A 84 7.42 -48.61 -15.23
N MET A 85 7.11 -47.88 -14.16
CA MET A 85 6.99 -46.42 -14.22
C MET A 85 8.34 -45.76 -14.50
N GLN A 86 9.45 -46.25 -13.94
CA GLN A 86 10.78 -45.68 -14.21
C GLN A 86 11.28 -45.91 -15.64
N LYS A 87 11.00 -47.08 -16.24
CA LYS A 87 11.53 -47.46 -17.57
C LYS A 87 10.61 -47.09 -18.74
N SER A 88 9.29 -47.17 -18.56
CA SER A 88 8.32 -47.16 -19.67
C SER A 88 7.03 -46.35 -19.39
N ALA A 89 7.09 -45.31 -18.55
CA ALA A 89 5.94 -44.51 -18.12
C ALA A 89 4.92 -44.17 -19.22
N GLU A 90 5.36 -43.59 -20.34
CA GLU A 90 4.48 -43.13 -21.44
C GLU A 90 3.57 -44.24 -22.00
N ARG A 91 4.01 -45.51 -21.91
CA ARG A 91 3.27 -46.65 -22.44
C ARG A 91 2.33 -47.28 -21.42
N VAL A 92 2.70 -47.28 -20.14
CA VAL A 92 1.99 -48.04 -19.09
C VAL A 92 1.12 -47.18 -18.16
N GLU A 93 1.32 -45.87 -18.13
CA GLU A 93 0.69 -45.00 -17.13
C GLU A 93 -0.85 -45.05 -17.11
N ALA A 94 -1.50 -45.17 -18.27
CA ALA A 94 -2.96 -45.29 -18.37
C ALA A 94 -3.54 -46.51 -17.62
N TYR A 95 -2.72 -47.55 -17.45
CA TYR A 95 -3.10 -48.81 -16.82
C TYR A 95 -2.60 -48.95 -15.38
N VAL A 96 -1.57 -48.18 -14.99
CA VAL A 96 -0.94 -48.26 -13.67
C VAL A 96 -1.47 -47.19 -12.72
N VAL A 97 -1.75 -45.97 -13.20
CA VAL A 97 -2.33 -44.88 -12.40
C VAL A 97 -3.60 -45.29 -11.62
N PRO A 98 -4.59 -46.02 -12.20
CA PRO A 98 -5.72 -46.57 -11.44
C PRO A 98 -5.35 -47.37 -10.19
N LEU A 99 -4.26 -48.14 -10.25
CA LEU A 99 -3.81 -49.02 -9.17
C LEU A 99 -3.26 -48.23 -7.97
N LEU A 100 -3.05 -46.91 -8.11
CA LEU A 100 -2.59 -46.04 -7.02
C LEU A 100 -3.51 -46.12 -5.80
N SER A 101 -4.83 -46.28 -5.99
CA SER A 101 -5.77 -46.46 -4.87
C SER A 101 -5.40 -47.67 -4.01
N ASP A 102 -5.11 -48.79 -4.65
CA ASP A 102 -4.75 -50.04 -3.97
C ASP A 102 -3.38 -49.94 -3.31
N VAL A 103 -2.40 -49.31 -3.99
CA VAL A 103 -1.06 -49.06 -3.45
C VAL A 103 -1.11 -48.19 -2.19
N LEU A 104 -1.98 -47.17 -2.15
CA LEU A 104 -2.15 -46.32 -0.97
C LEU A 104 -2.72 -47.09 0.24
N ASP A 105 -3.61 -48.05 0.01
CA ASP A 105 -4.15 -48.90 1.08
C ASP A 105 -3.07 -49.82 1.69
N LEU A 106 -2.06 -50.21 0.90
CA LEU A 106 -0.92 -51.01 1.37
C LEU A 106 0.02 -50.26 2.32
N LEU A 107 0.00 -48.92 2.33
CA LEU A 107 0.76 -48.13 3.31
C LEU A 107 0.31 -48.41 4.76
N ALA A 108 -0.91 -48.94 4.93
CA ALA A 108 -1.44 -49.34 6.22
C ALA A 108 -1.55 -50.87 6.39
N ASP A 109 -0.79 -51.65 5.60
CA ASP A 109 -0.72 -53.11 5.70
C ASP A 109 -0.17 -53.53 7.08
N LYS A 110 -0.58 -54.71 7.54
CA LYS A 110 -0.15 -55.28 8.82
C LYS A 110 1.35 -55.62 8.81
N LYS A 111 1.89 -56.06 7.67
CA LYS A 111 3.29 -56.47 7.54
C LYS A 111 4.19 -55.25 7.29
N PRO A 112 5.20 -54.99 8.15
CA PRO A 112 6.08 -53.83 8.00
C PRO A 112 6.88 -53.79 6.69
N ALA A 113 7.22 -54.96 6.12
CA ALA A 113 8.01 -55.07 4.89
C ALA A 113 7.31 -54.51 3.64
N VAL A 114 5.97 -54.51 3.61
CA VAL A 114 5.19 -54.05 2.44
C VAL A 114 5.15 -52.52 2.36
N ARG A 115 5.10 -51.83 3.52
CA ARG A 115 4.89 -50.38 3.60
C ARG A 115 5.94 -49.52 2.87
N PRO A 116 7.26 -49.73 3.04
CA PRO A 116 8.25 -48.90 2.35
C PRO A 116 8.21 -49.11 0.83
N VAL A 117 7.98 -50.35 0.38
CA VAL A 117 7.92 -50.67 -1.05
C VAL A 117 6.67 -50.06 -1.69
N ALA A 118 5.53 -50.08 -0.99
CA ALA A 118 4.32 -49.41 -1.45
C ALA A 118 4.50 -47.88 -1.54
N GLN A 119 5.28 -47.29 -0.63
CA GLN A 119 5.60 -45.86 -0.68
C GLN A 119 6.49 -45.49 -1.87
N GLU A 120 7.52 -46.30 -2.17
CA GLU A 120 8.36 -46.13 -3.36
C GLU A 120 7.54 -46.26 -4.65
N ALA A 121 6.69 -47.28 -4.75
CA ALA A 121 5.82 -47.49 -5.90
C ALA A 121 4.85 -46.30 -6.12
N ALA A 122 4.23 -45.78 -5.05
CA ALA A 122 3.37 -44.61 -5.14
C ALA A 122 4.13 -43.36 -5.62
N LEU A 123 5.35 -43.14 -5.11
CA LEU A 123 6.19 -42.00 -5.51
C LEU A 123 6.62 -42.09 -6.98
N SER A 124 6.93 -43.29 -7.47
CA SER A 124 7.27 -43.51 -8.89
C SER A 124 6.08 -43.29 -9.82
N ILE A 125 4.86 -43.66 -9.41
CA ILE A 125 3.64 -43.32 -10.16
C ILE A 125 3.50 -41.80 -10.28
N ILE A 126 3.61 -41.09 -9.16
CA ILE A 126 3.42 -39.62 -9.11
C ILE A 126 4.49 -38.86 -9.89
N SER A 127 5.76 -39.26 -9.77
CA SER A 127 6.90 -38.57 -10.40
C SER A 127 7.00 -38.82 -11.90
N SER A 128 6.54 -39.97 -12.38
CA SER A 128 6.70 -40.39 -13.78
C SER A 128 5.43 -40.18 -14.62
N ALA A 129 4.26 -40.04 -14.00
CA ALA A 129 3.02 -39.81 -14.73
C ALA A 129 3.00 -38.46 -15.47
N ASN A 130 2.25 -38.41 -16.57
CA ASN A 130 2.04 -37.18 -17.31
C ASN A 130 1.43 -36.09 -16.41
N LYS A 131 2.11 -34.95 -16.33
CA LYS A 131 1.74 -33.84 -15.46
C LYS A 131 0.29 -33.38 -15.66
N ASN A 132 -0.23 -33.42 -16.88
CA ASN A 132 -1.59 -32.96 -17.19
C ASN A 132 -2.69 -33.90 -16.64
N ILE A 133 -2.35 -35.11 -16.22
CA ILE A 133 -3.30 -36.04 -15.60
C ILE A 133 -3.53 -35.77 -14.11
N THR A 134 -2.80 -34.80 -13.53
CA THR A 134 -2.87 -34.46 -12.10
C THR A 134 -4.31 -34.28 -11.61
N ILE A 135 -5.17 -33.67 -12.43
CA ILE A 135 -6.60 -33.47 -12.11
C ILE A 135 -7.40 -34.78 -11.91
N ARG A 136 -6.93 -35.90 -12.47
CA ARG A 136 -7.52 -37.24 -12.28
C ARG A 136 -6.83 -38.04 -11.17
N ILE A 137 -5.55 -37.80 -10.93
CA ILE A 137 -4.81 -38.40 -9.80
C ILE A 137 -5.34 -37.86 -8.47
N LEU A 138 -5.64 -36.55 -8.39
CA LEU A 138 -6.08 -35.90 -7.15
C LEU A 138 -7.31 -36.56 -6.49
N PRO A 139 -8.41 -36.86 -7.23
CA PRO A 139 -9.53 -37.61 -6.66
C PRO A 139 -9.15 -38.98 -6.05
N ILE A 140 -8.18 -39.69 -6.62
CA ILE A 140 -7.67 -40.95 -6.08
C ILE A 140 -6.95 -40.70 -4.75
N LEU A 141 -6.12 -39.66 -4.68
CA LEU A 141 -5.46 -39.24 -3.45
C LEU A 141 -6.47 -38.80 -2.38
N PHE A 142 -7.51 -38.04 -2.77
CA PHE A 142 -8.58 -37.60 -1.86
C PHE A 142 -9.37 -38.77 -1.28
N ALA A 143 -9.61 -39.84 -2.06
CA ALA A 143 -10.20 -41.07 -1.55
C ALA A 143 -9.32 -41.74 -0.46
N GLY A 144 -8.00 -41.57 -0.56
CA GLY A 144 -7.04 -41.97 0.49
C GLY A 144 -7.09 -41.12 1.76
N LEU A 145 -7.63 -39.89 1.69
CA LEU A 145 -7.81 -38.97 2.82
C LEU A 145 -9.14 -39.15 3.55
N ASP A 146 -10.04 -39.98 3.03
CA ASP A 146 -11.36 -40.24 3.61
C ASP A 146 -11.25 -40.65 5.10
N ARG A 147 -12.23 -40.22 5.90
CA ARG A 147 -12.31 -40.53 7.34
C ARG A 147 -12.29 -42.02 7.65
N THR A 148 -12.75 -42.87 6.72
CA THR A 148 -12.78 -44.34 6.83
C THR A 148 -11.39 -44.97 6.69
N LYS A 149 -10.42 -44.29 6.07
CA LYS A 149 -9.07 -44.80 5.84
C LYS A 149 -8.20 -44.69 7.10
N LYS A 150 -7.20 -45.58 7.20
CA LYS A 150 -6.23 -45.59 8.30
C LYS A 150 -5.28 -44.39 8.21
N TRP A 151 -4.77 -43.95 9.36
CA TRP A 151 -3.92 -42.75 9.43
C TRP A 151 -2.63 -42.86 8.59
N GLN A 152 -2.07 -44.06 8.41
CA GLN A 152 -0.90 -44.26 7.54
C GLN A 152 -1.21 -44.01 6.07
N THR A 153 -2.37 -44.47 5.59
CA THR A 153 -2.86 -44.20 4.23
C THR A 153 -3.12 -42.71 4.04
N LYS A 154 -3.75 -42.04 5.02
CA LYS A 154 -3.95 -40.59 5.00
C LYS A 154 -2.62 -39.83 4.91
N LYS A 155 -1.66 -40.18 5.76
CA LYS A 155 -0.32 -39.58 5.75
C LYS A 155 0.35 -39.80 4.38
N GLY A 156 0.31 -41.02 3.86
CA GLY A 156 0.86 -41.33 2.54
C GLY A 156 0.22 -40.54 1.41
N ALA A 157 -1.11 -40.42 1.40
CA ALA A 157 -1.82 -39.62 0.42
C ALA A 157 -1.43 -38.12 0.51
N LEU A 158 -1.28 -37.57 1.72
CA LEU A 158 -0.76 -36.20 1.93
C LEU A 158 0.66 -36.05 1.39
N ASP A 159 1.55 -37.00 1.70
CA ASP A 159 2.93 -37.01 1.20
C ASP A 159 2.97 -37.06 -0.35
N MET A 160 2.05 -37.79 -0.99
CA MET A 160 1.91 -37.83 -2.46
C MET A 160 1.39 -36.51 -3.05
N VAL A 161 0.42 -35.86 -2.41
CA VAL A 161 -0.04 -34.51 -2.80
C VAL A 161 1.12 -33.50 -2.70
N ALA A 162 1.91 -33.61 -1.63
CA ALA A 162 3.09 -32.77 -1.44
C ALA A 162 4.15 -33.01 -2.52
N GLU A 163 4.30 -34.24 -3.01
CA GLU A 163 5.24 -34.55 -4.10
C GLU A 163 4.73 -34.05 -5.46
N LEU A 164 3.42 -34.17 -5.74
CA LEU A 164 2.80 -33.57 -6.93
C LEU A 164 3.09 -32.08 -7.05
N SER A 165 3.09 -31.35 -5.92
CA SER A 165 3.39 -29.92 -5.91
C SER A 165 4.79 -29.58 -6.44
N LYS A 166 5.75 -30.52 -6.33
CA LYS A 166 7.11 -30.36 -6.87
C LYS A 166 7.21 -30.78 -8.34
N VAL A 167 6.54 -31.87 -8.72
CA VAL A 167 6.65 -32.49 -10.05
C VAL A 167 5.84 -31.70 -11.09
N ALA A 168 4.64 -31.26 -10.71
CA ALA A 168 3.66 -30.63 -11.57
C ALA A 168 3.10 -29.33 -10.94
N PRO A 169 3.95 -28.33 -10.64
CA PRO A 169 3.54 -27.12 -9.94
C PRO A 169 2.41 -26.40 -10.68
N TYR A 170 2.56 -26.13 -11.98
CA TYR A 170 1.52 -25.43 -12.76
C TYR A 170 0.14 -26.11 -12.68
N GLN A 171 0.10 -27.44 -12.79
CA GLN A 171 -1.14 -28.22 -12.73
C GLN A 171 -1.73 -28.23 -11.32
N VAL A 172 -0.91 -28.41 -10.28
CA VAL A 172 -1.35 -28.34 -8.89
C VAL A 172 -1.90 -26.96 -8.53
N GLY A 173 -1.29 -25.89 -9.03
CA GLY A 173 -1.77 -24.51 -8.88
C GLY A 173 -3.22 -24.36 -9.33
N ARG A 174 -3.55 -24.86 -10.52
CA ARG A 174 -4.93 -24.80 -11.07
C ARG A 174 -5.93 -25.67 -10.32
N CYS A 175 -5.47 -26.71 -9.62
CA CYS A 175 -6.31 -27.59 -8.79
C CYS A 175 -6.37 -27.19 -7.31
N LEU A 176 -5.75 -26.08 -6.89
CA LEU A 176 -5.79 -25.60 -5.50
C LEU A 176 -7.20 -25.45 -4.92
N PRO A 177 -8.22 -24.97 -5.66
CA PRO A 177 -9.59 -24.88 -5.15
C PRO A 177 -10.13 -26.21 -4.62
N ASP A 178 -9.73 -27.32 -5.23
CA ASP A 178 -10.14 -28.68 -4.83
C ASP A 178 -9.23 -29.26 -3.73
N ILE A 179 -7.92 -28.96 -3.78
CA ILE A 179 -6.93 -29.50 -2.83
C ILE A 179 -7.08 -28.87 -1.44
N ILE A 180 -7.23 -27.54 -1.37
CA ILE A 180 -7.19 -26.80 -0.10
C ILE A 180 -8.26 -27.28 0.89
N PRO A 181 -9.54 -27.47 0.51
CA PRO A 181 -10.55 -28.00 1.42
C PRO A 181 -10.20 -29.38 1.98
N GLN A 182 -9.73 -30.29 1.13
CA GLN A 182 -9.41 -31.68 1.52
C GLN A 182 -8.21 -31.75 2.49
N VAL A 183 -7.16 -30.97 2.22
CA VAL A 183 -5.98 -30.90 3.11
C VAL A 183 -6.32 -30.16 4.40
N THR A 184 -7.15 -29.11 4.34
CA THR A 184 -7.60 -28.37 5.53
C THR A 184 -8.32 -29.28 6.51
N ASP A 185 -9.22 -30.15 6.04
CA ASP A 185 -9.91 -31.12 6.90
C ASP A 185 -8.93 -32.05 7.65
N CYS A 186 -7.83 -32.44 6.99
CA CYS A 186 -6.78 -33.26 7.61
C CYS A 186 -5.95 -32.52 8.67
N MET A 187 -5.88 -31.18 8.63
CA MET A 187 -5.21 -30.38 9.66
C MET A 187 -5.93 -30.45 11.02
N TRP A 188 -7.21 -30.83 11.01
CA TRP A 188 -8.05 -31.00 12.20
C TRP A 188 -8.17 -32.48 12.65
N ASP A 189 -7.43 -33.42 12.03
CA ASP A 189 -7.50 -34.85 12.37
C ASP A 189 -7.06 -35.13 13.82
N THR A 190 -7.66 -36.11 14.49
CA THR A 190 -7.28 -36.50 15.85
C THR A 190 -5.81 -36.90 16.03
N ARG A 191 -5.15 -37.43 14.99
CA ARG A 191 -3.76 -37.92 15.04
C ARG A 191 -2.75 -36.81 14.76
N LYS A 192 -1.77 -36.66 15.66
CA LYS A 192 -0.73 -35.63 15.54
C LYS A 192 0.11 -35.80 14.27
N GLU A 193 0.40 -37.03 13.89
CA GLU A 193 1.20 -37.37 12.71
C GLU A 193 0.52 -36.89 11.42
N VAL A 194 -0.81 -37.03 11.33
CA VAL A 194 -1.61 -36.56 10.19
C VAL A 194 -1.69 -35.04 10.18
N LYS A 195 -1.87 -34.39 11.35
CA LYS A 195 -1.87 -32.92 11.43
C LYS A 195 -0.57 -32.30 10.93
N VAL A 196 0.58 -32.87 11.33
CA VAL A 196 1.90 -32.38 10.93
C VAL A 196 2.10 -32.57 9.43
N ALA A 197 1.75 -33.74 8.89
CA ALA A 197 1.81 -34.01 7.45
C ALA A 197 0.89 -33.07 6.65
N ALA A 198 -0.32 -32.80 7.14
CA ALA A 198 -1.28 -31.91 6.48
C ALA A 198 -0.78 -30.45 6.46
N LYS A 199 -0.18 -29.98 7.55
CA LYS A 199 0.40 -28.62 7.61
C LYS A 199 1.59 -28.46 6.67
N ASP A 200 2.48 -29.46 6.59
CA ASP A 200 3.60 -29.46 5.66
C ASP A 200 3.13 -29.52 4.19
N THR A 201 2.16 -30.39 3.90
CA THR A 201 1.53 -30.52 2.58
C THR A 201 0.87 -29.21 2.16
N MET A 202 0.09 -28.59 3.03
CA MET A 202 -0.55 -27.29 2.76
C MET A 202 0.48 -26.22 2.41
N THR A 203 1.59 -26.16 3.17
CA THR A 203 2.66 -25.19 2.92
C THR A 203 3.29 -25.39 1.54
N LYS A 204 3.61 -26.64 1.18
CA LYS A 204 4.20 -26.98 -0.12
C LYS A 204 3.26 -26.67 -1.29
N VAL A 205 1.99 -27.03 -1.14
CA VAL A 205 0.95 -26.80 -2.14
C VAL A 205 0.67 -25.29 -2.33
N CYS A 206 0.66 -24.50 -1.25
CA CYS A 206 0.48 -23.05 -1.35
C CYS A 206 1.65 -22.32 -2.02
N ASN A 207 2.88 -22.81 -1.88
CA ASN A 207 4.07 -22.21 -2.50
C ASN A 207 4.10 -22.32 -4.04
N VAL A 208 3.17 -23.06 -4.63
CA VAL A 208 3.09 -23.27 -6.08
C VAL A 208 2.45 -22.09 -6.83
N VAL A 209 1.81 -21.15 -6.12
CA VAL A 209 1.02 -20.06 -6.73
C VAL A 209 1.86 -19.10 -7.58
N GLY A 210 3.15 -18.91 -7.26
CA GLY A 210 4.05 -18.03 -8.02
C GLY A 210 3.66 -16.54 -7.99
N ASN A 211 2.79 -16.14 -7.05
CA ASN A 211 2.40 -14.74 -6.86
C ASN A 211 3.18 -14.13 -5.70
N GLN A 212 4.13 -13.26 -6.06
CA GLN A 212 5.04 -12.58 -5.12
C GLN A 212 4.31 -11.73 -4.06
N ASP A 213 3.07 -11.29 -4.33
CA ASP A 213 2.30 -10.48 -3.37
C ASP A 213 1.78 -11.33 -2.20
N ILE A 214 1.56 -12.64 -2.43
CA ILE A 214 0.95 -13.56 -1.46
C ILE A 214 2.00 -14.44 -0.79
N GLU A 215 3.09 -14.75 -1.48
CA GLU A 215 4.18 -15.62 -0.99
C GLU A 215 4.65 -15.30 0.43
N PRO A 216 4.92 -14.02 0.81
CA PRO A 216 5.35 -13.68 2.17
C PRO A 216 4.31 -14.04 3.25
N PHE A 217 3.03 -14.15 2.87
CA PHE A 217 1.91 -14.39 3.78
C PHE A 217 1.51 -15.86 3.85
N ILE A 218 2.04 -16.74 2.98
CA ILE A 218 1.71 -18.17 2.98
C ILE A 218 1.86 -18.80 4.38
N PRO A 219 2.97 -18.60 5.13
CA PRO A 219 3.10 -19.18 6.46
C PRO A 219 2.01 -18.72 7.43
N ALA A 220 1.63 -17.44 7.37
CA ALA A 220 0.58 -16.86 8.20
C ALA A 220 -0.81 -17.37 7.79
N LEU A 221 -1.06 -17.52 6.48
CA LEU A 221 -2.30 -18.07 5.92
C LEU A 221 -2.50 -19.52 6.34
N VAL A 222 -1.48 -20.37 6.20
CA VAL A 222 -1.51 -21.76 6.65
C VAL A 222 -1.69 -21.86 8.16
N SER A 223 -1.06 -20.98 8.93
CA SER A 223 -1.27 -20.90 10.39
C SER A 223 -2.72 -20.55 10.73
N CYS A 224 -3.33 -19.59 10.02
CA CYS A 224 -4.73 -19.20 10.22
C CYS A 224 -5.73 -20.31 9.87
N LEU A 225 -5.42 -21.14 8.87
CA LEU A 225 -6.24 -22.31 8.54
C LEU A 225 -6.29 -23.30 9.71
N ALA A 226 -5.16 -23.50 10.39
CA ALA A 226 -5.03 -24.33 11.59
C ALA A 226 -5.64 -23.68 12.84
N ASN A 227 -5.43 -22.38 13.02
CA ASN A 227 -5.78 -21.61 14.22
C ASN A 227 -6.67 -20.41 13.86
N PRO A 228 -7.99 -20.52 14.02
CA PRO A 228 -8.92 -19.43 13.69
C PRO A 228 -8.71 -18.13 14.50
N THR A 229 -8.04 -18.18 15.65
CA THR A 229 -7.77 -17.01 16.49
C THR A 229 -6.82 -16.00 15.85
N GLU A 230 -6.02 -16.41 14.87
CA GLU A 230 -5.04 -15.57 14.16
C GLU A 230 -5.66 -14.79 12.99
N VAL A 231 -6.93 -15.06 12.64
CA VAL A 231 -7.63 -14.44 11.50
C VAL A 231 -7.61 -12.89 11.56
N PRO A 232 -7.89 -12.21 12.70
CA PRO A 232 -7.87 -10.76 12.75
C PRO A 232 -6.49 -10.15 12.43
N GLU A 233 -5.42 -10.77 12.91
CA GLU A 233 -4.05 -10.27 12.69
C GLU A 233 -3.61 -10.50 11.24
N CYS A 234 -3.89 -11.68 10.68
CA CYS A 234 -3.56 -12.01 9.30
C CYS A 234 -4.35 -11.13 8.32
N THR A 235 -5.65 -10.91 8.59
CA THR A 235 -6.51 -10.03 7.78
C THR A 235 -6.02 -8.59 7.82
N HIS A 236 -5.56 -8.09 8.97
CA HIS A 236 -4.97 -6.77 9.06
C HIS A 236 -3.69 -6.65 8.24
N LYS A 237 -2.79 -7.65 8.28
CA LYS A 237 -1.56 -7.66 7.48
C LYS A 237 -1.89 -7.61 5.99
N LEU A 238 -2.79 -8.47 5.53
CA LEU A 238 -3.23 -8.55 4.12
C LEU A 238 -4.06 -7.33 3.66
N ALA A 239 -4.78 -6.67 4.55
CA ALA A 239 -5.49 -5.43 4.18
C ALA A 239 -4.52 -4.29 3.86
N SER A 240 -3.30 -4.34 4.39
CA SER A 240 -2.23 -3.37 4.10
C SER A 240 -1.35 -3.76 2.92
N THR A 241 -1.50 -4.98 2.38
CA THR A 241 -0.71 -5.42 1.23
C THR A 241 -1.26 -4.89 -0.06
N THR A 242 -0.36 -4.49 -0.94
CA THR A 242 -0.69 -4.25 -2.33
C THR A 242 -0.59 -5.49 -3.15
N PHE A 243 -1.74 -5.88 -3.69
CA PHE A 243 -1.79 -6.78 -4.82
C PHE A 243 -1.40 -5.97 -6.07
N VAL A 244 -0.33 -6.39 -6.70
CA VAL A 244 0.23 -5.85 -7.93
C VAL A 244 -0.06 -6.81 -9.07
N LYS A 245 0.27 -8.09 -8.86
CA LYS A 245 0.15 -9.15 -9.86
C LYS A 245 -1.31 -9.46 -10.15
N THR A 246 -1.57 -9.91 -11.37
CA THR A 246 -2.87 -10.45 -11.77
C THR A 246 -3.25 -11.58 -10.82
N VAL A 247 -4.49 -11.54 -10.37
CA VAL A 247 -4.98 -12.48 -9.36
C VAL A 247 -5.62 -13.65 -10.07
N GLU A 248 -4.84 -14.70 -10.28
CA GLU A 248 -5.32 -15.95 -10.87
C GLU A 248 -6.11 -16.81 -9.87
N ALA A 249 -6.85 -17.81 -10.38
CA ALA A 249 -7.58 -18.78 -9.56
C ALA A 249 -6.76 -19.43 -8.40
N PRO A 250 -5.47 -19.80 -8.56
CA PRO A 250 -4.65 -20.36 -7.49
C PRO A 250 -4.47 -19.40 -6.31
N ALA A 251 -4.27 -18.11 -6.57
CA ALA A 251 -4.10 -17.08 -5.55
C ALA A 251 -5.38 -16.89 -4.73
N LEU A 252 -6.53 -16.87 -5.41
CA LEU A 252 -7.84 -16.78 -4.76
C LEU A 252 -8.17 -17.99 -3.92
N ALA A 253 -7.81 -19.19 -4.38
CA ALA A 253 -8.06 -20.43 -3.65
C ALA A 253 -7.40 -20.44 -2.26
N ILE A 254 -6.21 -19.84 -2.12
CA ILE A 254 -5.52 -19.71 -0.83
C ILE A 254 -6.21 -18.66 0.07
N MET A 255 -6.68 -17.57 -0.53
CA MET A 255 -7.25 -16.43 0.21
C MET A 255 -8.71 -16.68 0.62
N GLU A 256 -9.47 -17.42 -0.19
CA GLU A 256 -10.90 -17.68 -0.01
C GLU A 256 -11.26 -18.17 1.42
N PRO A 257 -10.59 -19.18 2.01
CA PRO A 257 -10.97 -19.67 3.33
C PRO A 257 -10.74 -18.63 4.44
N LEU A 258 -9.70 -17.80 4.32
CA LEU A 258 -9.44 -16.70 5.25
C LEU A 258 -10.56 -15.67 5.14
N LEU A 259 -10.89 -15.25 3.92
CA LEU A 259 -11.90 -14.23 3.65
C LEU A 259 -13.29 -14.68 4.14
N LEU A 260 -13.67 -15.93 3.89
CA LEU A 260 -14.94 -16.49 4.38
C LEU A 260 -15.02 -16.49 5.92
N ARG A 261 -13.91 -16.76 6.62
CA ARG A 261 -13.85 -16.66 8.08
C ARG A 261 -13.92 -15.21 8.54
N ALA A 262 -13.17 -14.31 7.90
CA ALA A 262 -13.12 -12.90 8.24
C ALA A 262 -14.48 -12.19 8.04
N LEU A 263 -15.24 -12.53 6.99
CA LEU A 263 -16.61 -12.02 6.77
C LEU A 263 -17.59 -12.47 7.86
N LYS A 264 -17.35 -13.63 8.49
CA LYS A 264 -18.16 -14.20 9.58
C LYS A 264 -17.71 -13.76 10.98
N GLU A 265 -16.55 -13.10 11.10
CA GLU A 265 -15.96 -12.68 12.38
C GLU A 265 -16.83 -11.67 13.14
N GLY A 266 -16.71 -11.57 14.47
CA GLY A 266 -17.52 -10.64 15.26
C GLY A 266 -17.11 -9.17 15.12
N LYS A 267 -15.82 -8.90 14.87
CA LYS A 267 -15.26 -7.53 14.83
C LYS A 267 -15.58 -6.82 13.51
N THR A 268 -16.24 -5.67 13.57
CA THR A 268 -16.58 -4.85 12.39
C THR A 268 -15.36 -4.43 11.58
N SER A 269 -14.23 -4.14 12.23
CA SER A 269 -12.98 -3.77 11.56
C SER A 269 -12.44 -4.89 10.67
N VAL A 270 -12.55 -6.16 11.11
CA VAL A 270 -12.10 -7.33 10.34
C VAL A 270 -13.00 -7.58 9.13
N LYS A 271 -14.32 -7.42 9.31
CA LYS A 271 -15.28 -7.51 8.20
C LYS A 271 -15.01 -6.46 7.12
N ARG A 272 -14.74 -5.22 7.53
CA ARG A 272 -14.36 -4.13 6.62
C ARG A 272 -13.08 -4.48 5.88
N GLN A 273 -12.05 -4.92 6.59
CA GLN A 273 -10.76 -5.31 5.99
C GLN A 273 -10.92 -6.47 5.00
N ALA A 274 -11.74 -7.48 5.31
CA ALA A 274 -12.04 -8.56 4.38
C ALA A 274 -12.70 -8.05 3.10
N ALA A 275 -13.64 -7.12 3.21
CA ALA A 275 -14.26 -6.47 2.05
C ALA A 275 -13.24 -5.66 1.22
N VAL A 276 -12.30 -4.93 1.85
CA VAL A 276 -11.20 -4.24 1.15
C VAL A 276 -10.31 -5.22 0.39
N ILE A 277 -9.94 -6.34 1.00
CA ILE A 277 -9.10 -7.36 0.34
C ILE A 277 -9.83 -7.94 -0.87
N ILE A 278 -11.12 -8.29 -0.73
CA ILE A 278 -11.94 -8.80 -1.83
C ILE A 278 -12.01 -7.76 -2.96
N ASP A 279 -12.32 -6.51 -2.63
CA ASP A 279 -12.41 -5.42 -3.62
C ASP A 279 -11.09 -5.22 -4.38
N ASN A 280 -9.96 -5.21 -3.68
CA ASN A 280 -8.65 -5.02 -4.30
C ASN A 280 -8.26 -6.22 -5.18
N MET A 281 -8.49 -7.45 -4.71
CA MET A 281 -8.16 -8.66 -5.49
C MET A 281 -9.03 -8.78 -6.75
N CYS A 282 -10.33 -8.50 -6.66
CA CYS A 282 -11.24 -8.62 -7.80
C CYS A 282 -10.97 -7.60 -8.91
N LYS A 283 -10.35 -6.45 -8.59
CA LYS A 283 -9.94 -5.45 -9.61
C LYS A 283 -8.78 -5.92 -10.48
N LEU A 284 -8.05 -6.94 -10.05
CA LEU A 284 -6.88 -7.51 -10.74
C LEU A 284 -7.18 -8.83 -11.44
N MET A 285 -8.46 -9.19 -11.55
CA MET A 285 -8.89 -10.36 -12.31
C MET A 285 -9.16 -9.93 -13.75
N ASP A 286 -8.39 -10.50 -14.67
CA ASP A 286 -8.55 -10.24 -16.10
C ASP A 286 -9.58 -11.18 -16.74
N ASP A 287 -9.69 -12.40 -16.20
CA ASP A 287 -10.58 -13.44 -16.71
C ASP A 287 -11.83 -13.58 -15.82
N PRO A 288 -13.04 -13.28 -16.34
CA PRO A 288 -14.27 -13.41 -15.59
C PRO A 288 -14.54 -14.83 -15.07
N ALA A 289 -14.01 -15.85 -15.75
CA ALA A 289 -14.19 -17.23 -15.33
C ALA A 289 -13.50 -17.54 -13.99
N GLU A 290 -12.41 -16.83 -13.66
CA GLU A 290 -11.73 -17.01 -12.39
C GLU A 290 -12.55 -16.41 -11.24
N ALA A 291 -13.13 -15.22 -11.42
CA ALA A 291 -14.02 -14.59 -10.44
C ALA A 291 -15.28 -15.41 -10.18
N GLN A 292 -15.84 -16.01 -11.24
CA GLN A 292 -17.05 -16.82 -11.21
C GLN A 292 -16.95 -18.04 -10.27
N LEU A 293 -15.75 -18.62 -10.09
CA LEU A 293 -15.55 -19.73 -9.14
C LEU A 293 -15.79 -19.35 -7.67
N PHE A 294 -15.66 -18.07 -7.32
CA PHE A 294 -15.70 -17.59 -5.93
C PHE A 294 -16.96 -16.78 -5.60
N ILE A 295 -17.66 -16.29 -6.63
CA ILE A 295 -18.92 -15.54 -6.52
C ILE A 295 -19.94 -16.22 -5.59
N PRO A 296 -20.27 -17.53 -5.76
CA PRO A 296 -21.29 -18.19 -4.95
C PRO A 296 -20.96 -18.22 -3.45
N LYS A 297 -19.67 -18.14 -3.11
CA LYS A 297 -19.18 -18.26 -1.73
C LYS A 297 -19.01 -16.91 -1.04
N LEU A 298 -18.48 -15.91 -1.74
CA LEU A 298 -18.14 -14.60 -1.17
C LEU A 298 -19.29 -13.59 -1.20
N LEU A 299 -20.10 -13.54 -2.28
CA LEU A 299 -21.20 -12.58 -2.40
C LEU A 299 -22.23 -12.67 -1.25
N PRO A 300 -22.68 -13.86 -0.80
CA PRO A 300 -23.61 -13.95 0.32
C PRO A 300 -23.05 -13.35 1.61
N GLY A 301 -21.74 -13.49 1.84
CA GLY A 301 -21.06 -12.90 2.99
C GLY A 301 -21.06 -11.37 2.95
N LEU A 302 -20.82 -10.79 1.77
CA LEU A 302 -20.86 -9.35 1.54
C LEU A 302 -22.28 -8.77 1.66
N LYS A 303 -23.28 -9.42 1.03
CA LYS A 303 -24.71 -9.02 1.14
C LYS A 303 -25.14 -8.96 2.61
N LYS A 304 -24.77 -9.97 3.42
CA LYS A 304 -25.07 -9.98 4.86
C LYS A 304 -24.44 -8.80 5.61
N ILE A 305 -23.23 -8.38 5.26
CA ILE A 305 -22.58 -7.22 5.90
C ILE A 305 -23.34 -5.94 5.60
N ILE A 306 -23.73 -5.74 4.34
CA ILE A 306 -24.48 -4.56 3.87
C ILE A 306 -25.80 -4.41 4.65
N GLU A 307 -26.48 -5.51 4.94
CA GLU A 307 -27.78 -5.48 5.64
C GLU A 307 -27.66 -5.43 7.17
N THR A 308 -26.64 -6.07 7.76
CA THR A 308 -26.62 -6.33 9.22
C THR A 308 -25.69 -5.42 10.03
N VAL A 309 -24.66 -4.83 9.42
CA VAL A 309 -23.67 -4.03 10.16
C VAL A 309 -24.15 -2.60 10.37
N ALA A 310 -24.07 -2.11 11.62
CA ALA A 310 -24.52 -0.76 11.97
C ALA A 310 -23.62 0.36 11.42
N ASP A 311 -22.32 0.10 11.32
CA ASP A 311 -21.32 1.07 10.82
C ASP A 311 -21.55 1.38 9.33
N PRO A 312 -21.89 2.63 8.96
CA PRO A 312 -22.13 3.02 7.56
C PRO A 312 -20.90 2.86 6.67
N GLU A 313 -19.69 3.12 7.19
CA GLU A 313 -18.45 3.01 6.43
C GLU A 313 -18.22 1.55 5.99
N CYS A 314 -18.33 0.61 6.94
CA CYS A 314 -18.20 -0.83 6.64
C CYS A 314 -19.22 -1.31 5.60
N ARG A 315 -20.46 -0.81 5.63
CA ARG A 315 -21.48 -1.14 4.62
C ARG A 315 -21.13 -0.60 3.24
N GLU A 316 -20.62 0.63 3.16
CA GLU A 316 -20.21 1.23 1.89
C GLU A 316 -19.04 0.46 1.26
N VAL A 317 -18.03 0.10 2.06
CA VAL A 317 -16.90 -0.73 1.60
C VAL A 317 -17.38 -2.10 1.12
N ALA A 318 -18.27 -2.76 1.87
CA ALA A 318 -18.84 -4.05 1.46
C ALA A 318 -19.68 -3.95 0.19
N GLY A 319 -20.41 -2.84 0.01
CA GLY A 319 -21.16 -2.53 -1.21
C GLY A 319 -20.25 -2.39 -2.43
N ARG A 320 -19.16 -1.62 -2.31
CA ARG A 320 -18.14 -1.50 -3.36
C ARG A 320 -17.53 -2.87 -3.71
N ALA A 321 -17.10 -3.63 -2.70
CA ALA A 321 -16.53 -4.96 -2.91
C ALA A 321 -17.51 -5.92 -3.61
N HIS A 322 -18.78 -5.85 -3.26
CA HIS A 322 -19.84 -6.64 -3.88
C HIS A 322 -20.00 -6.29 -5.36
N GLU A 323 -20.07 -5.00 -5.69
CA GLU A 323 -20.17 -4.53 -7.08
C GLU A 323 -18.95 -4.92 -7.90
N THR A 324 -17.74 -4.69 -7.37
CA THR A 324 -16.49 -5.09 -8.03
C THR A 324 -16.45 -6.59 -8.32
N LEU A 325 -16.78 -7.44 -7.34
CA LEU A 325 -16.78 -8.89 -7.55
C LEU A 325 -17.85 -9.32 -8.58
N PHE A 326 -19.01 -8.67 -8.57
CA PHE A 326 -20.07 -8.93 -9.54
C PHE A 326 -19.67 -8.55 -10.97
N VAL A 327 -19.04 -7.38 -11.14
CA VAL A 327 -18.52 -6.91 -12.44
C VAL A 327 -17.37 -7.79 -12.92
N ALA A 328 -16.44 -8.15 -12.03
CA ALA A 328 -15.34 -9.06 -12.34
C ALA A 328 -15.83 -10.41 -12.86
N GLY A 329 -16.94 -10.94 -12.34
CA GLY A 329 -17.59 -12.16 -12.85
C GLY A 329 -18.37 -12.01 -14.16
N GLY A 330 -18.24 -10.90 -14.89
CA GLY A 330 -18.93 -10.68 -16.15
C GLY A 330 -20.38 -10.21 -16.01
N SER A 331 -20.77 -9.67 -14.85
CA SER A 331 -22.12 -9.12 -14.59
C SER A 331 -23.26 -10.14 -14.75
N MET A 332 -22.98 -11.43 -14.55
CA MET A 332 -23.96 -12.50 -14.56
C MET A 332 -23.93 -13.23 -13.21
N GLU A 333 -25.10 -13.40 -12.56
CA GLU A 333 -25.22 -14.33 -11.43
C GLU A 333 -25.31 -15.74 -12.03
N VAL A 334 -24.16 -16.40 -12.19
CA VAL A 334 -24.09 -17.78 -12.68
C VAL A 334 -24.03 -18.73 -11.49
N SER A 335 -24.77 -19.85 -11.56
CA SER A 335 -24.77 -20.87 -10.51
C SER A 335 -23.47 -21.68 -10.51
N GLU A 336 -23.10 -22.27 -9.36
CA GLU A 336 -21.86 -23.05 -9.19
C GLU A 336 -21.79 -24.29 -10.12
N ASP A 337 -22.95 -24.75 -10.62
CA ASP A 337 -23.09 -25.90 -11.51
C ASP A 337 -22.99 -25.55 -13.01
N GLU A 338 -23.24 -24.31 -13.42
CA GLU A 338 -23.23 -23.88 -14.83
C GLU A 338 -21.82 -23.54 -15.37
N LEU A 339 -20.82 -23.47 -14.49
CA LEU A 339 -19.46 -22.97 -14.80
C LEU A 339 -18.40 -24.08 -14.92
N LYS A 340 -18.70 -25.28 -14.44
CA LYS A 340 -17.73 -26.38 -14.48
C LYS A 340 -17.66 -26.92 -15.89
N VAL A 341 -16.45 -26.98 -16.43
CA VAL A 341 -16.18 -27.82 -17.59
C VAL A 341 -16.53 -29.25 -17.20
N ASP A 342 -17.54 -29.81 -17.86
CA ASP A 342 -18.01 -31.16 -17.61
C ASP A 342 -17.08 -32.17 -18.28
N TYR A 343 -16.52 -33.06 -17.47
CA TYR A 343 -15.69 -34.15 -17.96
C TYR A 343 -16.43 -35.03 -18.96
N GLU A 344 -17.71 -35.30 -18.70
CA GLU A 344 -18.54 -36.12 -19.59
C GLU A 344 -18.71 -35.50 -20.98
N ASN A 345 -18.76 -34.17 -21.08
CA ASN A 345 -18.86 -33.50 -22.36
C ASN A 345 -17.54 -33.61 -23.14
N ILE A 346 -16.40 -33.41 -22.48
CA ILE A 346 -15.08 -33.61 -23.12
C ILE A 346 -14.88 -35.08 -23.51
N HIS A 347 -15.32 -36.02 -22.67
CA HIS A 347 -15.30 -37.45 -22.99
C HIS A 347 -16.13 -37.75 -24.25
N LYS A 348 -17.36 -37.21 -24.34
CA LYS A 348 -18.19 -37.34 -25.56
C LYS A 348 -17.48 -36.76 -26.78
N VAL A 349 -16.89 -35.57 -26.68
CA VAL A 349 -16.16 -34.94 -27.79
C VAL A 349 -15.00 -35.82 -28.26
N VAL A 350 -14.22 -36.41 -27.36
CA VAL A 350 -13.11 -37.30 -27.70
C VAL A 350 -13.64 -38.57 -28.37
N VAL A 351 -14.64 -39.23 -27.80
CA VAL A 351 -15.25 -40.45 -28.36
C VAL A 351 -15.85 -40.21 -29.75
N GLU A 352 -16.57 -39.11 -29.93
CA GLU A 352 -17.16 -38.75 -31.22
C GLU A 352 -16.10 -38.40 -32.27
N SER A 353 -14.99 -37.79 -31.86
CA SER A 353 -13.86 -37.49 -32.77
C SER A 353 -13.15 -38.78 -33.19
N ILE A 354 -12.98 -39.74 -32.27
CA ILE A 354 -12.44 -41.07 -32.59
C ILE A 354 -13.38 -41.82 -33.54
N ALA A 355 -14.70 -41.78 -33.30
CA ALA A 355 -15.70 -42.41 -34.17
C ALA A 355 -15.76 -41.79 -35.57
N ALA A 356 -15.46 -40.50 -35.70
CA ALA A 356 -15.41 -39.79 -36.98
C ALA A 356 -14.14 -40.11 -37.81
N ALA A 357 -13.07 -40.64 -37.18
CA ALA A 357 -11.80 -40.93 -37.82
C ALA A 357 -11.68 -42.43 -38.22
N PRO A 358 -11.72 -42.79 -39.52
CA PRO A 358 -11.71 -44.20 -39.95
C PRO A 358 -10.46 -44.97 -39.54
N ALA A 359 -9.31 -44.30 -39.48
CA ALA A 359 -8.05 -44.90 -39.05
C ALA A 359 -8.05 -45.24 -37.56
N ALA A 360 -8.71 -44.43 -36.72
CA ALA A 360 -8.82 -44.65 -35.28
C ALA A 360 -9.83 -45.76 -34.95
N VAL A 361 -10.96 -45.82 -35.66
CA VAL A 361 -11.96 -46.91 -35.52
C VAL A 361 -11.34 -48.27 -35.89
N LYS A 362 -10.48 -48.30 -36.92
CA LYS A 362 -9.78 -49.54 -37.32
C LYS A 362 -8.71 -49.97 -36.31
N ALA A 363 -8.20 -49.05 -35.50
CA ALA A 363 -7.13 -49.29 -34.54
C ALA A 363 -7.62 -49.89 -33.20
N ASP A 364 -8.93 -49.94 -32.95
CA ASP A 364 -9.56 -50.53 -31.75
C ASP A 364 -8.92 -50.07 -30.43
N ILE A 365 -8.83 -48.74 -30.26
CA ILE A 365 -8.23 -48.10 -29.08
C ILE A 365 -9.06 -48.47 -27.83
N ASP A 366 -8.38 -48.88 -26.77
CA ASP A 366 -9.01 -49.37 -25.55
C ASP A 366 -9.56 -48.26 -24.64
N SER A 367 -10.50 -48.63 -23.77
CA SER A 367 -11.19 -47.67 -22.90
C SER A 367 -10.27 -46.98 -21.89
N PHE A 368 -9.21 -47.66 -21.41
CA PHE A 368 -8.25 -47.05 -20.48
C PHE A 368 -7.49 -45.90 -21.16
N THR A 369 -6.99 -46.12 -22.37
CA THR A 369 -6.28 -45.09 -23.13
C THR A 369 -7.19 -43.90 -23.48
N VAL A 370 -8.46 -44.17 -23.83
CA VAL A 370 -9.43 -43.10 -24.14
C VAL A 370 -9.76 -42.25 -22.90
N ASP A 371 -10.01 -42.85 -21.73
CA ASP A 371 -10.26 -42.09 -20.49
C ASP A 371 -9.02 -41.28 -20.08
N TYR A 372 -7.82 -41.85 -20.24
CA TYR A 372 -6.57 -41.17 -19.90
C TYR A 372 -6.32 -39.95 -20.78
N VAL A 373 -6.48 -40.08 -22.11
CA VAL A 373 -6.36 -38.94 -23.04
C VAL A 373 -7.45 -37.92 -22.80
N THR A 374 -8.67 -38.35 -22.46
CA THR A 374 -9.75 -37.44 -22.06
C THR A 374 -9.36 -36.64 -20.83
N GLY A 375 -8.74 -37.23 -19.82
CA GLY A 375 -8.20 -36.54 -18.65
C GLY A 375 -7.17 -35.45 -18.99
N ILE A 376 -6.28 -35.72 -19.95
CA ILE A 376 -5.31 -34.73 -20.42
C ILE A 376 -6.00 -33.58 -21.16
N CYS A 377 -6.92 -33.89 -22.08
CA CYS A 377 -7.70 -32.90 -22.79
C CYS A 377 -8.54 -32.04 -21.83
N TYR A 378 -9.13 -32.68 -20.82
CA TYR A 378 -9.90 -32.02 -19.76
C TYR A 378 -9.05 -30.97 -19.04
N PHE A 379 -7.85 -31.35 -18.60
CA PHE A 379 -6.94 -30.39 -17.98
C PHE A 379 -6.56 -29.25 -18.92
N LEU A 380 -6.24 -29.53 -20.20
CA LEU A 380 -5.87 -28.49 -21.16
C LEU A 380 -7.00 -27.49 -21.43
N VAL A 381 -8.26 -27.95 -21.42
CA VAL A 381 -9.44 -27.07 -21.55
C VAL A 381 -9.64 -26.24 -20.29
N VAL A 382 -9.54 -26.84 -19.10
CA VAL A 382 -9.61 -26.12 -17.81
C VAL A 382 -8.48 -25.08 -17.69
N ALA A 383 -7.28 -25.42 -18.16
CA ALA A 383 -6.13 -24.52 -18.24
C ALA A 383 -6.20 -23.53 -19.42
N ARG A 384 -7.27 -23.57 -20.22
CA ARG A 384 -7.50 -22.73 -21.41
C ARG A 384 -6.34 -22.74 -22.43
N ASN A 385 -5.58 -23.82 -22.49
CA ASN A 385 -4.42 -23.94 -23.37
C ASN A 385 -4.77 -24.69 -24.65
N PHE A 386 -5.23 -23.95 -25.68
CA PHE A 386 -5.66 -24.52 -26.97
C PHE A 386 -4.55 -24.55 -28.03
N ASN A 387 -3.27 -24.66 -27.64
CA ASN A 387 -2.18 -24.72 -28.60
C ASN A 387 -2.19 -26.04 -29.38
N LYS A 388 -2.21 -25.97 -30.72
CA LYS A 388 -2.23 -27.14 -31.63
C LYS A 388 -1.08 -28.09 -31.36
N THR A 389 0.14 -27.55 -31.25
CA THR A 389 1.35 -28.35 -31.08
C THR A 389 1.36 -29.10 -29.75
N ILE A 390 0.77 -28.51 -28.71
CA ILE A 390 0.66 -29.14 -27.39
C ILE A 390 -0.34 -30.30 -27.46
N PHE A 391 -1.55 -30.07 -27.99
CA PHE A 391 -2.55 -31.12 -28.18
C PHE A 391 -2.01 -32.27 -29.02
N GLU A 392 -1.37 -31.98 -30.16
CA GLU A 392 -0.74 -32.98 -31.01
C GLU A 392 0.30 -33.81 -30.27
N LYS A 393 1.23 -33.17 -29.55
CA LYS A 393 2.30 -33.86 -28.81
C LYS A 393 1.73 -34.76 -27.71
N GLN A 394 0.76 -34.26 -26.95
CA GLN A 394 0.17 -34.97 -25.81
C GLN A 394 -0.65 -36.17 -26.27
N ILE A 395 -1.51 -36.02 -27.29
CA ILE A 395 -2.32 -37.13 -27.82
C ILE A 395 -1.44 -38.16 -28.54
N SER A 396 -0.43 -37.70 -29.29
CA SER A 396 0.48 -38.60 -30.03
C SER A 396 1.29 -39.53 -29.11
N ALA A 397 1.58 -39.11 -27.88
CA ALA A 397 2.32 -39.95 -26.93
C ALA A 397 1.59 -41.28 -26.64
N TYR A 398 0.25 -41.26 -26.60
CA TYR A 398 -0.58 -42.43 -26.28
C TYR A 398 -1.10 -43.15 -27.52
N PHE A 399 -1.43 -42.42 -28.58
CA PHE A 399 -2.05 -43.05 -29.76
C PHE A 399 -1.01 -43.71 -30.69
N LYS A 400 0.30 -43.41 -30.54
CA LYS A 400 1.38 -44.02 -31.34
C LYS A 400 1.48 -45.54 -31.24
N THR A 401 0.96 -46.15 -30.17
CA THR A 401 0.92 -47.62 -30.00
C THR A 401 -0.14 -48.29 -30.85
N PHE A 402 -1.19 -47.57 -31.24
CA PHE A 402 -2.34 -48.11 -31.98
C PHE A 402 -2.35 -47.67 -33.45
N MET A 403 -1.86 -46.47 -33.75
CA MET A 403 -1.96 -45.85 -35.09
C MET A 403 -0.70 -45.10 -35.52
N LYS A 404 -0.58 -44.82 -36.82
CA LYS A 404 0.57 -44.11 -37.40
C LYS A 404 0.48 -42.61 -37.12
N ILE A 405 1.64 -41.96 -36.95
CA ILE A 405 1.75 -40.53 -36.62
C ILE A 405 1.04 -39.61 -37.63
N GLU A 406 1.02 -39.98 -38.92
CA GLU A 406 0.36 -39.22 -39.98
C GLU A 406 -1.16 -39.10 -39.78
N ASP A 407 -1.78 -40.14 -39.22
CA ASP A 407 -3.22 -40.21 -38.98
C ASP A 407 -3.61 -39.58 -37.62
N ILE A 408 -2.65 -39.40 -36.69
CA ILE A 408 -2.91 -38.82 -35.35
C ILE A 408 -3.06 -37.31 -35.40
N LYS A 409 -2.22 -36.63 -36.19
CA LYS A 409 -2.23 -35.16 -36.32
C LYS A 409 -3.60 -34.57 -36.68
N PRO A 410 -4.32 -35.07 -37.71
CA PRO A 410 -5.65 -34.54 -38.02
C PRO A 410 -6.67 -34.78 -36.90
N LEU A 411 -6.62 -35.95 -36.25
CA LEU A 411 -7.50 -36.28 -35.12
C LEU A 411 -7.26 -35.37 -33.90
N ALA A 412 -5.99 -35.12 -33.56
CA ALA A 412 -5.64 -34.25 -32.44
C ALA A 412 -6.09 -32.80 -32.67
N ASN A 413 -5.97 -32.29 -33.91
CA ASN A 413 -6.47 -30.97 -34.28
C ASN A 413 -7.99 -30.90 -34.22
N GLU A 414 -8.69 -31.95 -34.67
CA GLU A 414 -10.16 -32.01 -34.61
C GLU A 414 -10.69 -31.99 -33.17
N ILE A 415 -10.11 -32.80 -32.28
CA ILE A 415 -10.45 -32.81 -30.85
C ILE A 415 -10.27 -31.41 -30.26
N ARG A 416 -9.13 -30.79 -30.52
CA ARG A 416 -8.80 -29.44 -30.05
C ARG A 416 -9.77 -28.38 -30.57
N ASP A 417 -10.11 -28.42 -31.86
CA ASP A 417 -11.01 -27.43 -32.48
C ASP A 417 -12.45 -27.56 -31.97
N ARG A 418 -12.93 -28.79 -31.73
CA ARG A 418 -14.23 -29.03 -31.08
C ARG A 418 -14.23 -28.53 -29.64
N CYS A 419 -13.21 -28.87 -28.85
CA CYS A 419 -13.05 -28.37 -27.49
C CYS A 419 -12.96 -26.83 -27.43
N PHE A 420 -12.30 -26.19 -28.39
CA PHE A 420 -12.21 -24.73 -28.46
C PHE A 420 -13.54 -24.06 -28.82
N LYS A 421 -14.27 -24.63 -29.79
CA LYS A 421 -15.55 -24.08 -30.27
C LYS A 421 -16.61 -24.06 -29.17
N GLU A 422 -16.61 -25.07 -28.31
CA GLU A 422 -17.56 -25.18 -27.19
C GLU A 422 -17.23 -24.24 -26.02
N ASN A 423 -16.02 -23.66 -25.95
CA ASN A 423 -15.53 -22.86 -24.81
C ASN A 423 -15.13 -21.41 -25.17
N LYS A 424 -15.76 -20.82 -26.20
CA LYS A 424 -15.28 -19.62 -26.93
C LYS A 424 -15.63 -18.25 -26.30
N SER A 425 -15.61 -18.08 -24.98
CA SER A 425 -15.83 -16.76 -24.37
C SER A 425 -14.52 -16.01 -24.05
N ILE A 426 -14.32 -14.88 -24.75
CA ILE A 426 -13.44 -13.73 -24.46
C ILE A 426 -11.96 -13.87 -24.87
N PHE A 427 -11.61 -13.24 -26.00
CA PHE A 427 -10.26 -12.75 -26.32
C PHE A 427 -10.40 -11.31 -26.83
N ILE A 428 -9.48 -10.43 -26.42
CA ILE A 428 -9.32 -9.07 -26.96
C ILE A 428 -8.02 -9.06 -27.77
N GLU A 429 -8.09 -8.60 -29.02
CA GLU A 429 -6.93 -8.41 -29.89
C GLU A 429 -6.14 -7.16 -29.50
N ASP A 430 -4.81 -7.28 -29.49
CA ASP A 430 -3.89 -6.15 -29.45
C ASP A 430 -3.71 -5.54 -30.85
N VAL A 431 -3.78 -4.21 -30.93
CA VAL A 431 -3.55 -3.44 -32.15
C VAL A 431 -2.36 -2.49 -32.00
N ASP A 432 -1.50 -2.63 -33.01
CA ASP A 432 -0.54 -1.74 -33.67
C ASP A 432 0.82 -1.33 -33.08
N CYS A 433 1.80 -1.57 -33.96
CA CYS A 433 3.21 -1.27 -33.91
C CYS A 433 3.50 -0.06 -34.82
N ASP A 434 3.95 1.06 -34.25
CA ASP A 434 4.64 2.09 -35.05
C ASP A 434 6.15 1.79 -35.15
N GLU A 435 6.62 1.66 -36.40
CA GLU A 435 8.00 1.39 -36.83
C GLU A 435 8.91 2.64 -36.81
N GLY A 436 10.21 2.44 -36.56
CA GLY A 436 11.27 3.35 -37.01
C GLY A 436 12.30 3.83 -35.98
N ILE A 437 12.05 3.68 -34.67
CA ILE A 437 13.02 3.99 -33.60
C ILE A 437 13.12 2.75 -32.70
N PRO A 438 14.33 2.27 -32.36
CA PRO A 438 14.48 1.12 -31.47
C PRO A 438 13.85 1.42 -30.10
N ASP A 439 12.98 0.51 -29.67
CA ASP A 439 12.39 0.56 -28.34
C ASP A 439 13.44 0.17 -27.30
N LEU A 440 13.53 0.94 -26.22
CA LEU A 440 14.32 0.58 -25.04
C LEU A 440 13.57 -0.45 -24.18
N CYS A 441 12.24 -0.35 -24.12
CA CYS A 441 11.39 -1.34 -23.47
C CYS A 441 9.99 -1.34 -24.09
N ASN A 442 9.31 -2.50 -24.04
CA ASN A 442 7.89 -2.66 -24.32
C ASN A 442 7.35 -3.70 -23.34
N CYS A 443 6.93 -3.25 -22.17
CA CYS A 443 6.46 -4.11 -21.09
C CYS A 443 4.99 -3.84 -20.78
N GLU A 444 4.30 -4.90 -20.36
CA GLU A 444 2.97 -4.84 -19.78
C GLU A 444 3.07 -5.29 -18.33
N PHE A 445 2.59 -4.45 -17.42
CA PHE A 445 2.71 -4.70 -16.00
C PHE A 445 1.57 -4.04 -15.24
N SER A 446 1.38 -4.50 -14.02
CA SER A 446 0.56 -3.85 -13.00
C SER A 446 1.47 -3.28 -11.92
N LEU A 447 1.04 -2.21 -11.26
CA LEU A 447 1.81 -1.55 -10.20
C LEU A 447 0.88 -1.19 -9.04
N ALA A 448 1.29 -1.49 -7.83
CA ALA A 448 0.54 -1.16 -6.63
C ALA A 448 1.50 -0.74 -5.50
N TYR A 449 1.06 0.21 -4.65
CA TYR A 449 1.79 0.65 -3.45
C TYR A 449 0.86 0.91 -2.24
N GLY A 450 1.29 0.51 -1.03
CA GLY A 450 0.56 0.70 0.25
C GLY A 450 -0.93 0.31 0.29
N GLY A 451 -1.31 -0.92 -0.06
CA GLY A 451 -2.71 -1.36 -0.21
C GLY A 451 -3.46 -0.89 -1.47
N MET A 452 -2.92 0.01 -2.30
CA MET A 452 -3.59 0.57 -3.47
C MET A 452 -3.00 0.17 -4.83
N ILE A 453 -3.87 -0.25 -5.75
CA ILE A 453 -3.53 -0.48 -7.16
C ILE A 453 -3.42 0.86 -7.88
N LEU A 454 -2.21 1.16 -8.36
CA LEU A 454 -1.86 2.40 -9.05
C LEU A 454 -2.03 2.24 -10.57
N LEU A 455 -1.54 1.10 -11.10
CA LEU A 455 -1.66 0.71 -12.50
C LEU A 455 -2.15 -0.73 -12.61
N ASN A 456 -3.03 -0.99 -13.57
CA ASN A 456 -3.58 -2.30 -13.88
C ASN A 456 -3.41 -2.59 -15.38
N ASN A 457 -2.62 -3.62 -15.71
CA ASN A 457 -2.22 -4.03 -17.05
C ASN A 457 -1.90 -2.82 -17.94
N ALA A 458 -0.99 -1.99 -17.44
CA ALA A 458 -0.51 -0.82 -18.13
C ALA A 458 0.65 -1.22 -19.04
N ARG A 459 0.60 -0.76 -20.29
CA ARG A 459 1.67 -0.94 -21.25
C ARG A 459 2.58 0.29 -21.24
N LEU A 460 3.89 0.07 -21.08
CA LEU A 460 4.90 1.12 -21.13
C LEU A 460 5.87 0.83 -22.28
N ARG A 461 5.93 1.76 -23.23
CA ARG A 461 6.85 1.71 -24.37
C ARG A 461 7.74 2.94 -24.37
N LEU A 462 9.04 2.76 -24.17
CA LEU A 462 10.03 3.84 -24.15
C LEU A 462 10.94 3.76 -25.36
N LYS A 463 11.24 4.91 -25.96
CA LYS A 463 12.13 5.05 -27.13
C LYS A 463 13.42 5.77 -26.72
N ARG A 464 14.52 5.47 -27.42
CA ARG A 464 15.83 6.07 -27.13
C ARG A 464 15.89 7.56 -27.50
N GLY A 465 16.49 8.38 -26.64
CA GLY A 465 16.68 9.82 -26.85
C GLY A 465 15.43 10.70 -26.64
N HIS A 466 14.31 10.10 -26.23
CA HIS A 466 13.07 10.82 -25.95
C HIS A 466 13.04 11.33 -24.49
N ARG A 467 12.35 12.45 -24.27
CA ARG A 467 12.17 13.06 -22.94
C ARG A 467 10.70 13.02 -22.57
N TYR A 468 10.38 12.15 -21.61
CA TYR A 468 9.02 11.87 -21.17
C TYR A 468 8.70 12.67 -19.91
N GLY A 469 7.64 13.46 -19.94
CA GLY A 469 7.01 14.03 -18.76
C GLY A 469 5.95 13.08 -18.22
N LEU A 470 6.07 12.63 -16.98
CA LEU A 470 5.11 11.75 -16.34
C LEU A 470 4.06 12.60 -15.61
N CYS A 471 2.87 12.69 -16.19
CA CYS A 471 1.76 13.50 -15.70
C CYS A 471 0.62 12.62 -15.17
N GLY A 472 -0.04 13.10 -14.13
CA GLY A 472 -1.20 12.44 -13.55
C GLY A 472 -1.60 13.10 -12.23
N PRO A 473 -2.82 12.85 -11.74
CA PRO A 473 -3.26 13.33 -10.44
C PRO A 473 -2.36 12.82 -9.32
N ASN A 474 -2.31 13.51 -8.19
CA ASN A 474 -1.44 13.10 -7.09
C ASN A 474 -1.96 11.87 -6.37
N GLY A 475 -1.05 11.01 -5.92
CA GLY A 475 -1.40 9.67 -5.43
C GLY A 475 -1.67 8.63 -6.52
N CYS A 476 -1.56 8.98 -7.82
CA CYS A 476 -1.70 8.00 -8.90
C CYS A 476 -0.50 7.04 -9.05
N GLY A 477 0.62 7.32 -8.38
CA GLY A 477 1.78 6.41 -8.35
C GLY A 477 3.01 6.83 -9.16
N LYS A 478 3.17 8.12 -9.52
CA LYS A 478 4.28 8.62 -10.34
C LYS A 478 5.68 8.25 -9.81
N SER A 479 5.99 8.67 -8.58
CA SER A 479 7.27 8.35 -7.93
C SER A 479 7.43 6.85 -7.67
N THR A 480 6.33 6.15 -7.36
CA THR A 480 6.32 4.70 -7.20
C THR A 480 6.72 4.00 -8.49
N LEU A 481 6.20 4.45 -9.64
CA LEU A 481 6.57 3.89 -10.94
C LEU A 481 8.06 4.10 -11.21
N MET A 482 8.60 5.29 -10.95
CA MET A 482 10.04 5.55 -11.13
C MET A 482 10.90 4.67 -10.22
N ARG A 483 10.53 4.50 -8.95
CA ARG A 483 11.22 3.57 -8.03
C ARG A 483 11.15 2.13 -8.52
N ALA A 484 10.00 1.70 -9.03
CA ALA A 484 9.83 0.35 -9.56
C ALA A 484 10.70 0.11 -10.81
N ILE A 485 10.85 1.12 -11.69
CA ILE A 485 11.80 1.09 -12.82
C ILE A 485 13.24 0.97 -12.32
N SER A 486 13.65 1.80 -11.36
CA SER A 486 15.01 1.83 -10.83
C SER A 486 15.40 0.53 -10.11
N ASN A 487 14.46 -0.06 -9.37
CA ASN A 487 14.70 -1.27 -8.59
C ASN A 487 14.51 -2.56 -9.40
N GLY A 488 14.14 -2.46 -10.69
CA GLY A 488 13.87 -3.64 -11.52
C GLY A 488 12.68 -4.47 -11.04
N GLN A 489 11.68 -3.83 -10.42
CA GLN A 489 10.47 -4.49 -9.89
C GLN A 489 9.35 -4.62 -10.92
N LEU A 490 9.53 -4.03 -12.11
CA LEU A 490 8.56 -4.09 -13.19
C LEU A 490 8.72 -5.35 -14.03
N ASP A 491 7.63 -6.08 -14.20
CA ASP A 491 7.59 -7.23 -15.07
C ASP A 491 7.89 -6.87 -16.52
N GLY A 492 8.75 -7.66 -17.17
CA GLY A 492 9.14 -7.46 -18.57
C GLY A 492 10.02 -6.24 -18.82
N PHE A 493 10.43 -5.49 -17.79
CA PHE A 493 11.41 -4.43 -17.94
C PHE A 493 12.84 -5.03 -18.03
N PRO A 494 13.71 -4.57 -18.96
CA PRO A 494 15.07 -5.10 -19.10
C PRO A 494 15.88 -5.01 -17.80
N SER A 495 16.77 -5.97 -17.58
CA SER A 495 17.65 -5.98 -16.39
C SER A 495 18.69 -4.86 -16.47
N ARG A 496 19.31 -4.54 -15.32
CA ARG A 496 20.37 -3.52 -15.23
C ARG A 496 21.59 -3.79 -16.12
N ASP A 497 21.79 -5.05 -16.52
CA ASP A 497 22.88 -5.46 -17.40
C ASP A 497 22.62 -5.07 -18.86
N GLU A 498 21.35 -5.04 -19.29
CA GLU A 498 20.94 -4.65 -20.63
C GLU A 498 20.65 -3.16 -20.74
N LEU A 499 20.10 -2.56 -19.69
CA LEU A 499 19.64 -1.17 -19.69
C LEU A 499 19.93 -0.50 -18.33
N LYS A 500 20.84 0.47 -18.32
CA LYS A 500 21.19 1.21 -17.11
C LYS A 500 20.21 2.32 -16.80
N THR A 501 19.41 2.12 -15.76
CA THR A 501 18.50 3.12 -15.21
C THR A 501 19.14 3.76 -13.96
N VAL A 502 19.14 5.10 -13.91
CA VAL A 502 19.65 5.84 -12.75
C VAL A 502 18.55 6.75 -12.23
N PHE A 503 18.27 6.61 -10.93
CA PHE A 503 17.27 7.42 -10.25
C PHE A 503 17.92 8.49 -9.40
N VAL A 504 17.65 9.74 -9.75
CA VAL A 504 18.22 10.92 -9.11
C VAL A 504 17.29 11.32 -7.95
N GLU A 505 17.55 10.78 -6.76
CA GLU A 505 16.84 11.13 -5.51
C GLU A 505 17.78 11.80 -4.49
N HIS A 506 17.26 12.80 -3.77
CA HIS A 506 17.96 13.41 -2.64
C HIS A 506 17.66 12.67 -1.32
N ASN A 507 18.37 11.58 -1.04
CA ASN A 507 18.31 10.89 0.27
C ASN A 507 19.71 10.78 0.89
N LEU A 508 20.25 11.91 1.34
CA LEU A 508 21.48 11.92 2.14
C LEU A 508 21.20 11.30 3.52
N GLN A 509 21.88 10.21 3.84
CA GLN A 509 21.81 9.65 5.19
C GLN A 509 22.65 10.49 6.16
N ALA A 510 22.24 10.58 7.42
CA ALA A 510 22.93 11.40 8.43
C ALA A 510 24.42 11.01 8.61
N SER A 511 24.77 9.75 8.34
CA SER A 511 26.14 9.24 8.36
C SER A 511 27.01 9.69 7.18
N GLU A 512 26.40 10.07 6.05
CA GLU A 512 27.10 10.46 4.81
C GLU A 512 27.35 11.97 4.74
N ALA A 513 26.71 12.74 5.63
CA ALA A 513 26.77 14.19 5.62
C ALA A 513 28.17 14.78 5.90
N GLU A 514 29.05 14.01 6.55
CA GLU A 514 30.42 14.42 6.89
C GLU A 514 31.45 14.13 5.78
N LEU A 515 31.10 13.30 4.79
CA LEU A 515 32.00 12.96 3.69
C LEU A 515 32.26 14.15 2.77
N SER A 516 33.47 14.22 2.19
CA SER A 516 33.77 15.19 1.14
C SER A 516 32.97 14.87 -0.14
N VAL A 517 32.70 15.87 -0.99
CA VAL A 517 31.93 15.68 -2.23
C VAL A 517 32.53 14.59 -3.13
N VAL A 518 33.86 14.52 -3.22
CA VAL A 518 34.56 13.51 -4.01
C VAL A 518 34.48 12.14 -3.37
N ASP A 519 34.68 12.06 -2.06
CA ASP A 519 34.63 10.78 -1.34
C ASP A 519 33.20 10.23 -1.27
N PHE A 520 32.17 11.09 -1.30
CA PHE A 520 30.76 10.71 -1.41
C PHE A 520 30.46 9.99 -2.73
N ILE A 521 30.96 10.48 -3.86
CA ILE A 521 30.79 9.79 -5.15
C ILE A 521 31.51 8.44 -5.16
N LEU A 522 32.73 8.39 -4.61
CA LEU A 522 33.54 7.16 -4.56
C LEU A 522 33.04 6.13 -3.54
N PHE A 523 32.16 6.53 -2.63
CA PHE A 523 31.50 5.63 -1.68
C PHE A 523 30.46 4.72 -2.36
N ASP A 524 29.94 5.14 -3.52
CA ASP A 524 28.99 4.37 -4.30
C ASP A 524 29.62 3.08 -4.86
N GLU A 525 28.94 1.94 -4.69
CA GLU A 525 29.48 0.64 -5.11
C GLU A 525 29.74 0.57 -6.63
N ASP A 526 28.93 1.29 -7.42
CA ASP A 526 29.02 1.35 -8.88
C ASP A 526 30.16 2.27 -9.36
N LEU A 527 30.66 3.16 -8.51
CA LEU A 527 31.64 4.20 -8.88
C LEU A 527 32.97 4.11 -8.13
N LYS A 528 33.11 3.22 -7.15
CA LYS A 528 34.35 3.02 -6.35
C LYS A 528 35.62 2.78 -7.18
N ASP A 529 35.47 2.15 -8.35
CA ASP A 529 36.59 1.80 -9.25
C ASP A 529 36.89 2.93 -10.25
N THR A 530 36.11 4.02 -10.24
CA THR A 530 36.29 5.17 -11.12
C THR A 530 37.51 5.98 -10.68
N PRO A 531 38.40 6.39 -11.59
CA PRO A 531 39.53 7.23 -11.24
C PRO A 531 39.08 8.53 -10.55
N ARG A 532 39.69 8.86 -9.40
CA ARG A 532 39.39 10.10 -8.66
C ARG A 532 39.51 11.35 -9.55
N GLN A 533 40.42 11.34 -10.52
CA GLN A 533 40.59 12.43 -11.47
C GLN A 533 39.37 12.61 -12.40
N GLU A 534 38.78 11.51 -12.87
CA GLU A 534 37.58 11.54 -13.71
C GLU A 534 36.37 12.10 -12.93
N VAL A 535 36.29 11.78 -11.63
CA VAL A 535 35.28 12.34 -10.72
C VAL A 535 35.45 13.86 -10.56
N VAL A 536 36.69 14.32 -10.34
CA VAL A 536 37.02 15.75 -10.20
C VAL A 536 36.74 16.52 -11.50
N ASP A 537 37.12 15.95 -12.65
CA ASP A 537 36.91 16.57 -13.96
C ASP A 537 35.40 16.69 -14.26
N THR A 538 34.61 15.66 -13.95
CA THR A 538 33.14 15.67 -14.12
C THR A 538 32.47 16.68 -13.20
N LEU A 539 32.89 16.75 -11.92
CA LEU A 539 32.40 17.77 -10.97
C LEU A 539 32.75 19.19 -11.42
N THR A 540 33.93 19.40 -11.98
CA THR A 540 34.34 20.69 -12.54
C THR A 540 33.46 21.08 -13.74
N GLY A 541 33.07 20.10 -14.57
CA GLY A 541 32.16 20.28 -15.70
C GLY A 541 30.74 20.70 -15.33
N VAL A 542 30.30 20.43 -14.09
CA VAL A 542 29.00 20.88 -13.56
C VAL A 542 29.12 22.08 -12.59
N ASP A 543 30.21 22.85 -12.70
CA ASP A 543 30.53 24.08 -11.97
C ASP A 543 31.00 23.93 -10.51
N PHE A 544 31.40 22.74 -10.03
CA PHE A 544 31.98 22.63 -8.68
C PHE A 544 33.41 23.15 -8.64
N THR A 545 33.69 24.11 -7.76
CA THR A 545 35.05 24.60 -7.50
C THR A 545 35.85 23.60 -6.66
N ALA A 546 37.18 23.65 -6.74
CA ALA A 546 38.05 22.76 -5.95
C ALA A 546 37.82 22.88 -4.43
N GLU A 547 37.46 24.07 -3.95
CA GLU A 547 37.09 24.29 -2.54
C GLU A 547 35.78 23.57 -2.18
N MET A 548 34.76 23.63 -3.04
CA MET A 548 33.48 22.95 -2.82
C MET A 548 33.62 21.44 -2.90
N GLN A 549 34.50 20.93 -3.76
CA GLN A 549 34.78 19.49 -3.87
C GLN A 549 35.39 18.91 -2.59
N ALA A 550 36.10 19.73 -1.81
CA ALA A 550 36.71 19.34 -0.53
C ALA A 550 35.79 19.57 0.69
N GLN A 551 34.64 20.24 0.51
CA GLN A 551 33.68 20.49 1.59
C GLN A 551 32.82 19.25 1.88
N ALA A 552 32.29 19.20 3.09
CA ALA A 552 31.38 18.14 3.50
C ALA A 552 30.02 18.28 2.79
N VAL A 553 29.47 17.18 2.27
CA VAL A 553 28.22 17.19 1.49
C VAL A 553 27.04 17.75 2.28
N GLY A 554 27.03 17.59 3.61
CA GLY A 554 26.02 18.18 4.50
C GLY A 554 25.94 19.71 4.45
N THR A 555 27.03 20.39 4.08
CA THR A 555 27.12 21.85 3.99
C THR A 555 26.66 22.43 2.64
N LEU A 556 26.50 21.58 1.62
CA LEU A 556 26.03 22.01 0.30
C LEU A 556 24.56 22.47 0.35
N SER A 557 24.24 23.48 -0.45
CA SER A 557 22.84 23.88 -0.65
C SER A 557 22.07 22.82 -1.44
N GLY A 558 20.74 22.82 -1.36
CA GLY A 558 19.90 21.87 -2.09
C GLY A 558 20.19 21.81 -3.60
N GLY A 559 20.42 22.96 -4.24
CA GLY A 559 20.77 22.98 -5.66
C GLY A 559 22.16 22.45 -6.00
N TRP A 560 23.13 22.61 -5.11
CA TRP A 560 24.43 21.95 -5.27
C TRP A 560 24.32 20.44 -5.05
N LYS A 561 23.45 19.97 -4.15
CA LYS A 561 23.16 18.55 -3.98
C LYS A 561 22.53 17.93 -5.23
N MET A 562 21.60 18.62 -5.87
CA MET A 562 21.03 18.17 -7.16
C MET A 562 22.09 18.06 -8.26
N LYS A 563 22.96 19.08 -8.38
CA LYS A 563 24.09 19.01 -9.32
C LYS A 563 25.06 17.87 -8.99
N LEU A 564 25.26 17.56 -7.72
CA LEU A 564 26.07 16.42 -7.28
C LEU A 564 25.48 15.08 -7.73
N GLU A 565 24.18 14.86 -7.49
CA GLU A 565 23.51 13.63 -7.91
C GLU A 565 23.43 13.50 -9.45
N LEU A 566 23.28 14.63 -10.16
CA LEU A 566 23.38 14.63 -11.62
C LEU A 566 24.79 14.28 -12.10
N ALA A 567 25.84 14.79 -11.45
CA ALA A 567 27.22 14.44 -11.77
C ALA A 567 27.50 12.95 -11.51
N ARG A 568 26.93 12.39 -10.44
CA ARG A 568 26.95 10.94 -10.15
C ARG A 568 26.27 10.15 -11.27
N ALA A 569 25.09 10.58 -11.72
CA ALA A 569 24.38 9.94 -12.83
C ALA A 569 25.15 10.01 -14.16
N MET A 570 25.90 11.09 -14.41
CA MET A 570 26.79 11.21 -15.57
C MET A 570 27.91 10.16 -15.55
N LEU A 571 28.54 9.96 -14.38
CA LEU A 571 29.63 9.00 -14.21
C LEU A 571 29.15 7.55 -14.41
N GLN A 572 27.92 7.24 -14.01
CA GLN A 572 27.31 5.91 -14.18
C GLN A 572 26.95 5.57 -15.65
N LYS A 573 27.01 6.57 -16.56
CA LYS A 573 26.68 6.43 -17.99
C LYS A 573 25.29 5.82 -18.22
N ALA A 574 24.27 6.43 -17.63
CA ALA A 574 22.89 5.98 -17.71
C ALA A 574 22.31 6.02 -19.14
N ASP A 575 21.52 5.01 -19.51
CA ASP A 575 20.69 5.03 -20.72
C ASP A 575 19.33 5.70 -20.46
N ILE A 576 18.80 5.55 -19.23
CA ILE A 576 17.58 6.21 -18.77
C ILE A 576 17.85 6.99 -17.48
N LEU A 577 17.57 8.29 -17.51
CA LEU A 577 17.57 9.17 -16.34
C LEU A 577 16.15 9.30 -15.79
N LEU A 578 15.97 8.97 -14.52
CA LEU A 578 14.72 9.14 -13.79
C LEU A 578 14.87 10.32 -12.82
N LEU A 579 14.02 11.34 -12.97
CA LEU A 579 14.11 12.61 -12.25
C LEU A 579 12.77 12.87 -11.54
N ASP A 580 12.76 12.85 -10.20
CA ASP A 580 11.58 13.17 -9.40
C ASP A 580 11.69 14.58 -8.83
N GLU A 581 10.79 15.48 -9.26
CA GLU A 581 10.75 16.90 -8.90
C GLU A 581 12.13 17.58 -8.93
N PRO A 582 12.83 17.58 -10.08
CA PRO A 582 14.22 18.00 -10.14
C PRO A 582 14.42 19.51 -9.95
N THR A 583 13.34 20.29 -10.04
CA THR A 583 13.32 21.73 -9.78
C THR A 583 13.24 22.08 -8.29
N ASN A 584 12.96 21.10 -7.42
CA ASN A 584 12.87 21.34 -5.97
C ASN A 584 14.21 21.80 -5.39
N HIS A 585 14.14 22.81 -4.51
CA HIS A 585 15.31 23.43 -3.87
C HIS A 585 16.32 24.07 -4.85
N LEU A 586 15.97 24.24 -6.13
CA LEU A 586 16.74 25.00 -7.11
C LEU A 586 16.28 26.45 -7.15
N ASP A 587 17.23 27.36 -7.37
CA ASP A 587 16.92 28.73 -7.75
C ASP A 587 16.70 28.82 -9.27
N VAL A 588 16.15 29.95 -9.72
CA VAL A 588 15.83 30.18 -11.14
C VAL A 588 17.03 29.99 -12.07
N LYS A 589 18.25 30.29 -11.58
CA LYS A 589 19.49 30.12 -12.35
C LYS A 589 19.85 28.64 -12.54
N ASN A 590 19.75 27.83 -11.48
CA ASN A 590 20.05 26.41 -11.56
C ASN A 590 18.97 25.62 -12.32
N VAL A 591 17.70 26.06 -12.28
CA VAL A 591 16.64 25.48 -13.14
C VAL A 591 16.98 25.68 -14.62
N ALA A 592 17.34 26.90 -15.04
CA ALA A 592 17.74 27.17 -16.42
C ALA A 592 18.99 26.37 -16.86
N TRP A 593 19.93 26.14 -15.95
CA TRP A 593 21.07 25.26 -16.22
C TRP A 593 20.62 23.82 -16.47
N LEU A 594 19.70 23.30 -15.65
CA LEU A 594 19.18 21.93 -15.78
C LEU A 594 18.41 21.73 -17.10
N GLU A 595 17.58 22.70 -17.49
CA GLU A 595 16.86 22.68 -18.77
C GLU A 595 17.82 22.57 -19.96
N ASN A 596 18.88 23.38 -19.94
CA ASN A 596 19.93 23.35 -20.96
C ASN A 596 20.69 22.02 -20.96
N TYR A 597 20.96 21.45 -19.79
CA TYR A 597 21.62 20.15 -19.69
C TYR A 597 20.78 19.03 -20.33
N LEU A 598 19.50 18.91 -19.94
CA LEU A 598 18.61 17.83 -20.41
C LEU A 598 18.27 17.94 -21.90
N THR A 599 18.16 19.16 -22.43
CA THR A 599 17.90 19.38 -23.87
C THR A 599 19.10 19.05 -24.75
N ASN A 600 20.32 19.13 -24.21
CA ASN A 600 21.57 18.82 -24.92
C ASN A 600 21.98 17.34 -24.87
N LEU A 601 21.18 16.44 -24.29
CA LEU A 601 21.43 14.99 -24.26
C LEU A 601 20.64 14.27 -25.38
N PRO A 602 21.23 13.99 -26.56
CA PRO A 602 20.50 13.39 -27.68
C PRO A 602 20.29 11.87 -27.57
N ASN A 603 21.15 11.17 -26.82
CA ASN A 603 21.18 9.69 -26.79
C ASN A 603 20.64 9.08 -25.49
N VAL A 604 20.38 9.92 -24.48
CA VAL A 604 19.89 9.50 -23.16
C VAL A 604 18.39 9.77 -23.09
N THR A 605 17.62 8.77 -22.68
CA THR A 605 16.18 8.94 -22.45
C THR A 605 15.97 9.48 -21.04
N SER A 606 15.02 10.40 -20.85
CA SER A 606 14.72 10.94 -19.52
C SER A 606 13.24 10.80 -19.21
N ILE A 607 12.91 10.34 -18.01
CA ILE A 607 11.56 10.36 -17.45
C ILE A 607 11.56 11.33 -16.28
N MET A 608 10.71 12.35 -16.36
CA MET A 608 10.66 13.42 -15.37
C MET A 608 9.26 13.54 -14.78
N VAL A 609 9.19 13.65 -13.47
CA VAL A 609 8.02 14.15 -12.75
C VAL A 609 8.35 15.57 -12.31
N SER A 610 7.52 16.55 -12.69
CA SER A 610 7.68 17.92 -12.20
C SER A 610 6.33 18.61 -12.07
N HIS A 611 6.18 19.41 -11.03
CA HIS A 611 5.05 20.31 -10.86
C HIS A 611 5.20 21.64 -11.60
N ASP A 612 6.41 21.95 -12.08
CA ASP A 612 6.69 23.15 -12.85
C ASP A 612 6.29 22.96 -14.32
N SER A 613 5.19 23.62 -14.69
CA SER A 613 4.65 23.58 -16.04
C SER A 613 5.60 24.20 -17.06
N SER A 614 6.36 25.23 -16.67
CA SER A 614 7.32 25.90 -17.58
C SER A 614 8.51 25.01 -17.91
N PHE A 615 8.98 24.25 -16.91
CA PHE A 615 10.03 23.25 -17.07
C PHE A 615 9.58 22.10 -18.00
N LEU A 616 8.39 21.53 -17.77
CA LEU A 616 7.86 20.46 -18.62
C LEU A 616 7.62 20.91 -20.06
N ASP A 617 7.19 22.15 -20.28
CA ASP A 617 7.00 22.71 -21.63
C ASP A 617 8.31 22.85 -22.40
N THR A 618 9.39 23.20 -21.71
CA THR A 618 10.71 23.45 -22.28
C THR A 618 11.46 22.16 -22.58
N VAL A 619 11.38 21.16 -21.67
CA VAL A 619 12.22 19.96 -21.75
C VAL A 619 11.52 18.76 -22.42
N CYS A 620 10.22 18.52 -22.17
CA CYS A 620 9.56 17.28 -22.58
C CYS A 620 9.23 17.21 -24.08
N THR A 621 9.42 16.03 -24.68
CA THR A 621 8.99 15.71 -26.06
C THR A 621 7.70 14.91 -26.11
N ASN A 622 7.41 14.17 -25.04
CA ASN A 622 6.26 13.29 -24.88
C ASN A 622 5.71 13.40 -23.47
N ILE A 623 4.41 13.20 -23.31
CA ILE A 623 3.75 13.13 -21.99
C ILE A 623 3.20 11.73 -21.79
N ILE A 624 3.61 11.06 -20.72
CA ILE A 624 3.00 9.83 -20.23
C ILE A 624 1.94 10.24 -19.22
N HIS A 625 0.67 10.06 -19.57
CA HIS A 625 -0.45 10.45 -18.72
C HIS A 625 -1.11 9.24 -18.06
N TYR A 626 -1.34 9.32 -16.76
CA TYR A 626 -2.15 8.36 -16.00
C TYR A 626 -3.64 8.54 -16.31
N GLU A 627 -4.27 7.51 -16.88
CA GLU A 627 -5.70 7.50 -17.16
C GLU A 627 -6.32 6.21 -16.68
N THR A 628 -7.28 6.28 -15.75
CA THR A 628 -8.05 5.09 -15.31
C THR A 628 -7.16 3.89 -14.94
N ARG A 629 -6.06 4.14 -14.19
CA ARG A 629 -5.05 3.13 -13.81
C ARG A 629 -4.31 2.49 -15.00
N LYS A 630 -4.28 3.15 -16.15
CA LYS A 630 -3.45 2.79 -17.30
C LYS A 630 -2.53 3.95 -17.66
N LEU A 631 -1.48 3.66 -18.41
CA LEU A 631 -0.56 4.65 -18.96
C LEU A 631 -0.92 4.89 -20.43
N LYS A 632 -1.08 6.15 -20.82
CA LYS A 632 -1.18 6.56 -22.22
C LYS A 632 -0.10 7.54 -22.57
N ILE A 633 0.53 7.36 -23.73
CA ILE A 633 1.61 8.22 -24.20
C ILE A 633 1.08 9.18 -25.25
N TYR A 634 1.24 10.47 -24.99
CA TYR A 634 0.91 11.58 -25.88
C TYR A 634 2.19 12.15 -26.49
N LYS A 635 2.12 12.58 -27.75
CA LYS A 635 3.24 13.19 -28.48
C LYS A 635 3.16 14.71 -28.37
N GLY A 636 4.25 15.35 -27.98
CA GLY A 636 4.32 16.78 -27.71
C GLY A 636 4.66 17.09 -26.25
N ASN A 637 4.92 18.37 -25.97
CA ASN A 637 5.12 18.91 -24.62
C ASN A 637 3.78 19.14 -23.90
N LEU A 638 3.82 19.68 -22.68
CA LEU A 638 2.63 19.85 -21.84
C LEU A 638 1.56 20.71 -22.52
N SER A 639 1.95 21.79 -23.20
CA SER A 639 1.03 22.67 -23.96
C SER A 639 0.23 21.91 -25.01
N LYS A 640 0.92 21.09 -25.84
CA LYS A 640 0.26 20.26 -26.88
C LYS A 640 -0.63 19.17 -26.28
N PHE A 641 -0.22 18.62 -25.13
CA PHE A 641 -1.06 17.67 -24.40
C PHE A 641 -2.36 18.32 -23.91
N VAL A 642 -2.32 19.55 -23.41
CA VAL A 642 -3.51 20.31 -22.98
C VAL A 642 -4.45 20.66 -24.15
N GLU A 643 -3.93 20.88 -25.36
CA GLU A 643 -4.75 21.03 -26.56
C GLU A 643 -5.56 19.75 -26.87
N VAL A 644 -4.94 18.58 -26.74
CA VAL A 644 -5.57 17.27 -26.98
C VAL A 644 -6.53 16.90 -25.86
N LYS A 645 -6.20 17.24 -24.61
CA LYS A 645 -7.00 16.95 -23.42
C LYS A 645 -7.30 18.25 -22.64
N PRO A 646 -8.43 18.93 -22.92
CA PRO A 646 -8.78 20.20 -22.27
C PRO A 646 -8.92 20.11 -20.74
N GLU A 647 -9.24 18.93 -20.20
CA GLU A 647 -9.30 18.65 -18.76
C GLU A 647 -7.93 18.82 -18.08
N ALA A 648 -6.84 18.68 -18.83
CA ALA A 648 -5.47 18.88 -18.36
C ALA A 648 -5.09 20.37 -18.18
N LYS A 649 -5.99 21.33 -18.48
CA LYS A 649 -5.77 22.75 -18.18
C LYS A 649 -5.51 23.03 -16.70
N ALA A 650 -5.94 22.14 -15.81
CA ALA A 650 -5.61 22.19 -14.39
C ALA A 650 -4.08 22.16 -14.11
N TYR A 651 -3.26 21.64 -15.04
CA TYR A 651 -1.79 21.74 -14.91
C TYR A 651 -1.24 23.15 -15.08
N TYR A 652 -2.02 24.13 -15.57
CA TYR A 652 -1.61 25.54 -15.67
C TYR A 652 -2.28 26.43 -14.61
N GLU A 653 -3.55 26.16 -14.25
CA GLU A 653 -4.34 27.04 -13.38
C GLU A 653 -4.38 26.53 -11.92
N LEU A 654 -3.89 27.34 -10.96
CA LEU A 654 -3.93 27.06 -9.52
C LEU A 654 -5.36 26.92 -8.94
N GLU A 655 -6.37 27.47 -9.61
CA GLU A 655 -7.76 27.53 -9.13
C GLU A 655 -8.61 26.31 -9.53
N ALA A 656 -8.09 25.43 -10.40
CA ALA A 656 -8.78 24.24 -10.91
C ALA A 656 -8.55 22.97 -10.04
N ALA A 657 -8.22 23.12 -8.76
CA ALA A 657 -7.97 22.00 -7.87
C ALA A 657 -9.23 21.14 -7.65
N THR A 658 -9.06 19.81 -7.69
CA THR A 658 -10.14 18.82 -7.50
C THR A 658 -10.70 18.77 -6.08
N PHE A 659 -9.96 19.28 -5.09
CA PHE A 659 -10.38 19.38 -3.69
C PHE A 659 -9.93 20.71 -3.08
N ARG A 660 -10.57 21.12 -1.97
CA ARG A 660 -10.29 22.38 -1.26
C ARG A 660 -9.89 22.10 0.18
N PHE A 661 -8.94 22.87 0.70
CA PHE A 661 -8.65 22.89 2.13
C PHE A 661 -9.57 23.89 2.82
N THR A 662 -10.07 23.52 3.98
CA THR A 662 -10.87 24.42 4.82
C THR A 662 -10.17 24.60 6.16
N PHE A 663 -9.61 25.79 6.38
CA PHE A 663 -8.97 26.11 7.65
C PHE A 663 -9.99 26.53 8.70
N PRO A 664 -9.79 26.13 9.98
CA PRO A 664 -10.67 26.55 11.05
C PRO A 664 -10.56 28.06 11.31
N GLU A 665 -11.66 28.69 11.71
CA GLU A 665 -11.63 30.10 12.09
C GLU A 665 -10.77 30.30 13.36
N PRO A 666 -9.89 31.32 13.40
CA PRO A 666 -9.12 31.64 14.60
C PRO A 666 -9.99 31.90 15.81
N GLY A 667 -9.50 31.54 17.01
CA GLY A 667 -10.22 31.83 18.24
C GLY A 667 -10.39 33.34 18.50
N PHE A 668 -11.40 33.68 19.29
CA PHE A 668 -11.68 35.07 19.63
C PHE A 668 -10.66 35.66 20.61
N LEU A 669 -10.06 36.81 20.27
CA LEU A 669 -9.15 37.56 21.13
C LEU A 669 -9.85 38.80 21.72
N ALA A 670 -10.24 38.74 22.98
CA ALA A 670 -11.07 39.75 23.64
C ALA A 670 -10.51 41.19 23.65
N ASP A 671 -9.19 41.37 23.51
CA ASP A 671 -8.51 42.67 23.58
C ASP A 671 -8.14 43.25 22.20
N ILE A 672 -8.51 42.54 21.12
CA ILE A 672 -8.26 42.91 19.72
C ILE A 672 -9.60 43.11 19.04
N LYS A 673 -9.93 44.37 18.74
CA LYS A 673 -11.20 44.75 18.10
C LYS A 673 -11.13 44.79 16.57
N ASN A 674 -9.92 44.97 16.04
CA ASN A 674 -9.64 45.15 14.62
C ASN A 674 -8.56 44.14 14.20
N LYS A 675 -8.68 43.57 13.00
CA LYS A 675 -7.73 42.57 12.48
C LYS A 675 -6.31 43.11 12.28
N GLY A 676 -6.15 44.39 11.97
CA GLY A 676 -4.84 45.03 11.78
C GLY A 676 -4.05 45.37 13.06
N LYS A 677 -4.58 45.07 14.26
CA LYS A 677 -3.84 45.34 15.51
C LYS A 677 -2.70 44.32 15.69
N PRO A 678 -1.46 44.74 15.99
CA PRO A 678 -0.34 43.82 16.12
C PRO A 678 -0.53 42.88 17.32
N ILE A 679 -0.33 41.59 17.06
CA ILE A 679 -0.39 40.48 18.03
C ILE A 679 0.99 39.93 18.36
N ILE A 680 1.96 40.12 17.45
CA ILE A 680 3.39 39.90 17.68
C ILE A 680 4.15 41.18 17.32
N ARG A 681 5.15 41.53 18.13
CA ARG A 681 6.07 42.64 17.88
C ARG A 681 7.50 42.27 18.27
N LEU A 682 8.43 42.38 17.32
CA LEU A 682 9.87 42.30 17.54
C LEU A 682 10.43 43.73 17.48
N THR A 683 11.26 44.10 18.47
CA THR A 683 11.86 45.44 18.54
C THR A 683 13.37 45.31 18.69
N ASN A 684 14.11 45.77 17.67
CA ASN A 684 15.57 45.82 17.60
C ASN A 684 16.24 44.48 17.95
N CYS A 685 15.71 43.38 17.42
CA CYS A 685 16.16 42.02 17.74
C CYS A 685 17.44 41.66 16.97
N THR A 686 18.47 41.21 17.69
CA THR A 686 19.73 40.66 17.16
C THR A 686 19.96 39.29 17.78
N TYR A 687 20.36 38.31 16.96
CA TYR A 687 20.62 36.95 17.44
C TYR A 687 21.89 36.34 16.85
N GLN A 688 22.67 35.73 17.73
CA GLN A 688 23.93 35.04 17.42
C GLN A 688 23.91 33.64 18.04
N TYR A 689 24.18 32.63 17.21
CA TYR A 689 24.32 31.26 17.70
C TYR A 689 25.58 31.12 18.57
N PRO A 690 25.55 30.35 19.67
CA PRO A 690 26.72 30.07 20.48
C PRO A 690 27.86 29.48 19.63
N GLY A 691 29.06 30.08 19.71
CA GLY A 691 30.25 29.61 18.98
C GLY A 691 30.43 30.14 17.55
N ARG A 692 29.53 30.99 17.02
CA ARG A 692 29.77 31.72 15.76
C ARG A 692 30.35 33.11 16.02
N ASP A 693 31.23 33.57 15.13
CA ASP A 693 31.82 34.92 15.21
C ASP A 693 30.90 36.04 14.70
N LYS A 694 29.90 35.70 13.87
CA LYS A 694 28.97 36.67 13.27
C LYS A 694 27.53 36.41 13.70
N PRO A 695 26.75 37.45 14.03
CA PRO A 695 25.32 37.34 14.29
C PRO A 695 24.59 36.91 13.01
N SER A 696 23.63 36.00 13.16
CA SER A 696 22.80 35.52 12.04
C SER A 696 21.76 36.54 11.64
N ILE A 697 21.31 37.37 12.59
CA ILE A 697 20.31 38.42 12.39
C ILE A 697 20.74 39.68 13.14
N ASN A 698 20.62 40.83 12.48
CA ASN A 698 21.03 42.14 12.98
C ASN A 698 19.86 43.13 13.00
N ASN A 699 19.51 43.62 14.20
CA ASN A 699 18.63 44.76 14.43
C ASN A 699 17.30 44.72 13.64
N ILE A 700 16.55 43.62 13.73
CA ILE A 700 15.26 43.47 13.05
C ILE A 700 14.11 43.97 13.93
N SER A 701 13.21 44.78 13.34
CA SER A 701 11.97 45.24 13.95
C SER A 701 10.78 44.93 13.03
N VAL A 702 9.87 44.05 13.48
CA VAL A 702 8.71 43.61 12.70
C VAL A 702 7.46 43.46 13.55
N THR A 703 6.30 43.54 12.92
CA THR A 703 4.99 43.32 13.55
C THR A 703 4.12 42.38 12.73
N CYS A 704 3.37 41.51 13.39
CA CYS A 704 2.37 40.66 12.74
C CYS A 704 1.00 40.87 13.38
N ALA A 705 -0.05 40.89 12.56
CA ALA A 705 -1.46 41.05 12.93
C ALA A 705 -2.31 39.89 12.37
N LEU A 706 -3.62 39.87 12.65
CA LEU A 706 -4.52 38.84 12.11
C LEU A 706 -4.77 39.02 10.60
N SER A 707 -4.63 40.23 10.06
CA SER A 707 -4.74 40.50 8.63
C SER A 707 -3.42 40.33 7.87
N SER A 708 -2.31 40.05 8.55
CA SER A 708 -1.00 39.99 7.89
C SER A 708 -0.93 38.84 6.87
N ARG A 709 -0.38 39.15 5.69
CA ARG A 709 -0.05 38.20 4.61
C ARG A 709 1.37 38.46 4.14
N ILE A 710 2.32 37.80 4.80
CA ILE A 710 3.75 38.11 4.70
C ILE A 710 4.48 36.97 3.98
N ALA A 711 5.27 37.31 2.97
CA ALA A 711 6.25 36.40 2.36
C ALA A 711 7.68 36.78 2.76
N VAL A 712 8.46 35.82 3.27
CA VAL A 712 9.86 36.00 3.62
C VAL A 712 10.74 35.46 2.49
N LEU A 713 11.38 36.36 1.75
CA LEU A 713 12.24 36.05 0.60
C LEU A 713 13.71 36.33 0.93
N GLY A 714 14.62 35.58 0.30
CA GLY A 714 16.07 35.76 0.49
C GLY A 714 16.86 34.50 0.14
N PRO A 715 18.18 34.63 -0.12
CA PRO A 715 19.03 33.49 -0.46
C PRO A 715 19.15 32.49 0.71
N ASN A 716 19.51 31.25 0.38
CA ASN A 716 19.72 30.21 1.40
C ASN A 716 20.85 30.62 2.35
N GLY A 717 20.63 30.47 3.66
CA GLY A 717 21.59 30.87 4.68
C GLY A 717 21.55 32.35 5.09
N ALA A 718 20.66 33.17 4.52
CA ALA A 718 20.54 34.60 4.86
C ALA A 718 20.00 34.90 6.27
N GLY A 719 19.44 33.90 6.97
CA GLY A 719 18.85 34.04 8.31
C GLY A 719 17.33 33.87 8.40
N LYS A 720 16.65 33.52 7.31
CA LYS A 720 15.17 33.35 7.24
C LYS A 720 14.61 32.42 8.33
N SER A 721 15.14 31.21 8.46
CA SER A 721 14.68 30.25 9.48
C SER A 721 14.99 30.74 10.90
N THR A 722 16.11 31.43 11.10
CA THR A 722 16.45 32.04 12.40
C THR A 722 15.46 33.14 12.78
N LEU A 723 14.96 33.91 11.80
CA LEU A 723 13.95 34.95 12.01
C LEU A 723 12.63 34.32 12.47
N ILE A 724 12.20 33.26 11.78
CA ILE A 724 11.00 32.51 12.17
C ILE A 724 11.16 31.87 13.55
N LYS A 725 12.32 31.31 13.88
CA LYS A 725 12.58 30.76 15.22
C LYS A 725 12.46 31.80 16.33
N MET A 726 12.89 33.04 16.08
CA MET A 726 12.65 34.15 17.02
C MET A 726 11.17 34.55 17.08
N LEU A 727 10.49 34.59 15.93
CA LEU A 727 9.05 34.90 15.85
C LEU A 727 8.21 33.87 16.60
N THR A 728 8.49 32.58 16.44
CA THR A 728 7.83 31.45 17.13
C THR A 728 8.27 31.33 18.58
N GLY A 729 9.43 31.90 18.96
CA GLY A 729 9.96 31.86 20.32
C GLY A 729 10.68 30.54 20.65
N GLU A 730 11.21 29.88 19.62
CA GLU A 730 12.18 28.79 19.73
C GLU A 730 13.59 29.31 20.05
N VAL A 731 13.81 30.60 19.84
CA VAL A 731 15.07 31.26 20.12
C VAL A 731 14.78 32.60 20.77
N GLU A 732 15.42 32.89 21.91
CA GLU A 732 15.41 34.22 22.51
C GLU A 732 16.48 35.09 21.85
N PRO A 733 16.17 36.35 21.49
CA PRO A 733 17.18 37.23 20.91
C PRO A 733 18.26 37.56 21.94
N THR A 734 19.51 37.68 21.48
CA THR A 734 20.65 38.09 22.32
C THR A 734 20.49 39.55 22.75
N ILE A 735 19.95 40.39 21.87
CA ILE A 735 19.67 41.82 22.10
C ILE A 735 18.29 42.12 21.52
N GLY A 736 17.47 42.91 22.22
CA GLY A 736 16.14 43.33 21.78
C GLY A 736 15.01 42.63 22.53
N THR A 737 13.76 42.92 22.18
CA THR A 737 12.57 42.39 22.87
C THR A 737 11.55 41.80 21.91
N VAL A 738 11.01 40.63 22.28
CA VAL A 738 9.90 39.97 21.58
C VAL A 738 8.65 40.06 22.45
N TRP A 739 7.59 40.67 21.94
CA TRP A 739 6.30 40.76 22.60
C TRP A 739 5.25 39.94 21.85
N LYS A 740 4.48 39.14 22.59
CA LYS A 740 3.40 38.29 22.08
C LYS A 740 2.14 38.47 22.91
N HIS A 741 0.98 38.42 22.26
CA HIS A 741 -0.29 38.47 22.98
C HIS A 741 -0.54 37.17 23.79
N PRO A 742 -0.88 37.23 25.09
CA PRO A 742 -0.94 36.05 25.98
C PRO A 742 -1.98 34.97 25.66
N SER A 743 -3.02 35.32 24.88
CA SER A 743 -4.04 34.34 24.44
C SER A 743 -3.88 33.94 22.97
N MET A 744 -2.80 34.41 22.34
CA MET A 744 -2.52 34.09 20.94
C MET A 744 -1.95 32.68 20.84
N ARG A 745 -2.44 31.95 19.85
CA ARG A 745 -1.91 30.65 19.41
C ARG A 745 -1.33 30.79 18.02
N PHE A 746 -0.22 30.13 17.75
CA PHE A 746 0.35 30.05 16.42
C PHE A 746 0.53 28.59 16.02
N ALA A 747 0.42 28.31 14.73
CA ALA A 747 0.77 27.04 14.13
C ALA A 747 2.07 27.22 13.34
N TYR A 748 3.08 26.43 13.66
CA TYR A 748 4.34 26.41 12.91
C TYR A 748 4.46 25.08 12.17
N VAL A 749 4.56 25.15 10.85
CA VAL A 749 4.86 24.00 9.99
C VAL A 749 6.29 24.17 9.53
N ALA A 750 7.20 23.45 10.19
CA ALA A 750 8.63 23.48 9.91
C ALA A 750 8.98 22.70 8.64
N GLN A 751 10.10 23.04 8.01
CA GLN A 751 10.66 22.31 6.87
C GLN A 751 10.93 20.83 7.20
N HIS A 752 11.33 20.52 8.44
CA HIS A 752 11.55 19.15 8.94
C HIS A 752 10.42 18.63 9.85
N ALA A 753 9.16 19.02 9.59
CA ALA A 753 8.03 18.58 10.40
C ALA A 753 7.82 17.05 10.43
N PHE A 754 8.49 16.31 9.54
CA PHE A 754 8.41 14.85 9.48
C PHE A 754 9.11 14.12 10.63
N HIS A 755 10.11 14.71 11.28
CA HIS A 755 10.83 14.02 12.37
C HIS A 755 9.90 13.62 13.52
N HIS A 756 8.90 14.43 13.84
CA HIS A 756 7.90 14.09 14.87
C HIS A 756 6.97 12.97 14.41
N ILE A 757 6.66 12.87 13.11
CA ILE A 757 5.84 11.77 12.58
C ILE A 757 6.64 10.46 12.51
N GLU A 758 7.95 10.53 12.27
CA GLU A 758 8.84 9.37 12.20
C GLU A 758 8.87 8.57 13.51
N GLU A 759 8.67 9.22 14.65
CA GLU A 759 8.58 8.55 15.96
C GLU A 759 7.26 7.77 16.15
N HIS A 760 6.23 8.06 15.35
CA HIS A 760 4.88 7.51 15.49
C HIS A 760 4.41 6.68 14.27
N LEU A 761 5.33 6.18 13.44
CA LEU A 761 4.98 5.49 12.18
C LEU A 761 4.03 4.28 12.32
N ASP A 762 3.97 3.67 13.51
CA ASP A 762 3.11 2.52 13.79
C ASP A 762 1.68 2.90 14.22
N GLU A 763 1.43 4.17 14.51
CA GLU A 763 0.10 4.72 14.81
C GLU A 763 -0.60 5.22 13.53
N THR A 764 -1.91 5.44 13.61
CA THR A 764 -2.69 6.07 12.53
C THR A 764 -2.68 7.58 12.70
N ALA A 765 -2.94 8.34 11.63
CA ALA A 765 -2.96 9.81 11.73
C ALA A 765 -4.01 10.31 12.75
N ASN A 766 -5.14 9.60 12.85
CA ASN A 766 -6.17 9.87 13.84
C ASN A 766 -5.65 9.63 15.27
N ALA A 767 -5.00 8.48 15.51
CA ALA A 767 -4.40 8.17 16.81
C ALA A 767 -3.31 9.18 17.20
N TYR A 768 -2.49 9.63 16.23
CA TYR A 768 -1.45 10.64 16.45
C TYR A 768 -2.02 11.99 16.92
N ILE A 769 -3.06 12.51 16.25
CA ILE A 769 -3.71 13.77 16.66
C ILE A 769 -4.36 13.60 18.04
N GLN A 770 -5.03 12.46 18.29
CA GLN A 770 -5.56 12.18 19.62
C GLN A 770 -4.46 12.17 20.68
N TRP A 771 -3.36 11.46 20.44
CA TRP A 771 -2.21 11.40 21.34
C TRP A 771 -1.63 12.79 21.61
N ARG A 772 -1.44 13.60 20.56
CA ARG A 772 -0.86 14.96 20.65
C ARG A 772 -1.67 15.89 21.55
N PHE A 773 -3.00 15.76 21.55
CA PHE A 773 -3.92 16.67 22.26
C PHE A 773 -4.69 16.04 23.45
N GLN A 774 -4.46 14.75 23.76
CA GLN A 774 -5.18 14.02 24.81
C GLN A 774 -5.09 14.68 26.20
N SER A 775 -3.95 15.32 26.49
CA SER A 775 -3.65 15.91 27.80
C SER A 775 -4.24 17.31 28.03
N GLY A 776 -5.00 17.87 27.07
CA GLY A 776 -5.46 19.25 27.19
C GLY A 776 -4.44 20.29 26.70
N GLU A 777 -3.28 19.83 26.24
CA GLU A 777 -2.09 20.63 25.89
C GLU A 777 -1.44 20.05 24.64
N ASP A 778 -0.74 20.87 23.87
CA ASP A 778 0.04 20.42 22.73
C ASP A 778 1.37 19.81 23.20
N LYS A 779 1.46 18.48 23.23
CA LYS A 779 2.67 17.75 23.66
C LYS A 779 3.91 18.11 22.82
N GLU A 780 3.73 18.43 21.55
CA GLU A 780 4.83 18.78 20.65
C GLU A 780 5.41 20.16 21.02
N LEU A 781 4.55 21.12 21.37
CA LEU A 781 4.98 22.43 21.84
C LEU A 781 5.78 22.34 23.15
N LEU A 782 5.36 21.47 24.08
CA LEU A 782 6.03 21.25 25.37
C LEU A 782 7.40 20.55 25.21
N ALA A 783 7.56 19.72 24.18
CA ALA A 783 8.80 19.00 23.92
C ALA A 783 9.95 19.92 23.46
N LYS A 784 9.63 21.14 22.99
CA LYS A 784 10.62 22.12 22.52
C LYS A 784 11.57 22.57 23.63
N GLU A 785 12.85 22.77 23.28
CA GLU A 785 13.88 23.13 24.26
C GLU A 785 13.61 24.45 24.98
N THR A 786 12.99 25.43 24.33
CA THR A 786 12.63 26.70 24.98
C THR A 786 11.53 26.59 26.03
N ARG A 787 10.74 25.50 25.98
CA ARG A 787 9.68 25.22 26.96
C ARG A 787 10.18 24.33 28.09
N LYS A 788 11.31 23.64 27.91
CA LYS A 788 11.98 22.87 28.97
C LYS A 788 12.70 23.82 29.91
N LEU A 789 12.29 23.80 31.18
CA LEU A 789 12.99 24.54 32.23
C LEU A 789 14.38 23.96 32.46
N SER A 790 15.41 24.81 32.33
CA SER A 790 16.80 24.45 32.66
C SER A 790 16.96 24.16 34.16
N LYS A 791 18.06 23.48 34.53
CA LYS A 791 18.34 23.18 35.95
C LYS A 791 18.47 24.46 36.79
N GLU A 792 19.11 25.48 36.25
CA GLU A 792 19.31 26.79 36.90
C GLU A 792 17.99 27.56 37.08
N GLU A 793 17.11 27.52 36.08
CA GLU A 793 15.77 28.15 36.18
C GLU A 793 14.88 27.43 37.19
N LYS A 794 14.92 26.10 37.23
CA LYS A 794 14.20 25.30 38.24
C LYS A 794 14.65 25.64 39.67
N GLU A 795 15.93 25.93 39.87
CA GLU A 795 16.46 26.39 41.16
C GLU A 795 16.08 27.84 41.45
N HIS A 796 16.05 28.70 40.43
CA HIS A 796 15.58 30.08 40.55
C HIS A 796 14.12 30.16 41.01
N TYR A 797 13.24 29.33 40.45
CA TYR A 797 11.81 29.32 40.81
C TYR A 797 11.51 28.75 42.20
N LYS A 798 12.44 27.97 42.76
CA LYS A 798 12.35 27.47 44.14
C LYS A 798 12.79 28.51 45.18
N LYS A 799 13.28 29.69 44.76
CA LYS A 799 13.65 30.76 45.70
C LYS A 799 12.39 31.40 46.29
N PRO A 800 12.35 31.67 47.60
CA PRO A 800 11.20 32.29 48.24
C PRO A 800 11.01 33.74 47.76
N VAL A 801 9.80 34.06 47.33
CA VAL A 801 9.38 35.42 46.97
C VAL A 801 8.60 36.06 48.11
N ASN A 802 8.67 37.39 48.20
CA ASN A 802 7.94 38.15 49.22
C ASN A 802 6.51 38.44 48.74
N TRP A 803 5.53 37.77 49.34
CA TRP A 803 4.11 38.00 49.14
C TRP A 803 3.50 38.53 50.43
N GLU A 804 3.03 39.78 50.42
CA GLU A 804 2.34 40.43 51.56
C GLU A 804 3.12 40.43 52.88
N GLY A 805 4.46 40.41 52.83
CA GLY A 805 5.34 40.39 54.00
C GLY A 805 5.83 38.99 54.38
N GLU A 806 5.30 37.93 53.76
CA GLU A 806 5.69 36.54 53.99
C GLU A 806 6.55 36.00 52.84
N LYS A 807 7.53 35.16 53.18
CA LYS A 807 8.36 34.44 52.22
C LYS A 807 7.66 33.15 51.81
N ARG A 808 7.17 33.08 50.57
CA ARG A 808 6.50 31.90 50.02
C ARG A 808 7.24 31.37 48.80
N VAL A 809 7.19 30.05 48.60
CA VAL A 809 7.82 29.37 47.45
C VAL A 809 6.70 28.90 46.52
N LEU A 810 6.87 29.11 45.22
CA LEU A 810 5.91 28.68 44.21
C LEU A 810 5.97 27.16 44.03
N GLU A 811 4.82 26.48 44.13
CA GLU A 811 4.68 25.08 43.75
C GLU A 811 4.27 24.96 42.27
N GLU A 812 3.14 25.57 41.90
CA GLU A 812 2.62 25.57 40.52
C GLU A 812 1.72 26.79 40.28
N ILE A 813 1.60 27.20 39.01
CA ILE A 813 0.53 28.10 38.56
C ILE A 813 -0.67 27.22 38.20
N VAL A 814 -1.81 27.42 38.86
CA VAL A 814 -3.01 26.57 38.70
C VAL A 814 -3.89 27.05 37.55
N SER A 815 -4.23 28.34 37.54
CA SER A 815 -5.18 28.91 36.58
C SER A 815 -4.89 30.39 36.29
N ARG A 816 -5.59 30.94 35.30
CA ARG A 816 -5.50 32.35 34.90
C ARG A 816 -6.88 32.95 34.76
N ARG A 817 -7.06 34.20 35.18
CA ARG A 817 -8.29 34.98 34.94
C ARG A 817 -7.99 36.37 34.40
N LYS A 818 -8.95 36.95 33.69
CA LYS A 818 -8.84 38.32 33.19
C LYS A 818 -8.97 39.30 34.35
N PHE A 819 -8.00 40.20 34.48
CA PHE A 819 -7.99 41.27 35.48
C PHE A 819 -7.67 42.61 34.83
N LYS A 820 -8.66 43.51 34.78
CA LYS A 820 -8.58 44.80 34.08
C LYS A 820 -8.17 44.60 32.60
N LYS A 821 -7.02 45.17 32.19
CA LYS A 821 -6.43 45.05 30.83
C LYS A 821 -5.33 43.96 30.75
N SER A 822 -5.13 43.19 31.82
CA SER A 822 -4.08 42.16 31.94
C SER A 822 -4.67 40.89 32.58
N PHE A 823 -3.82 40.01 33.10
CA PHE A 823 -4.19 38.75 33.72
C PHE A 823 -3.71 38.65 35.17
N GLU A 824 -4.48 37.93 35.98
CA GLU A 824 -4.06 37.41 37.28
C GLU A 824 -3.89 35.90 37.18
N TYR A 825 -2.88 35.38 37.87
CA TYR A 825 -2.55 33.97 37.92
C TYR A 825 -2.79 33.44 39.33
N GLU A 826 -3.45 32.30 39.42
CA GLU A 826 -3.65 31.59 40.67
C GLU A 826 -2.38 30.80 40.97
N LEU A 827 -1.71 31.16 42.06
CA LEU A 827 -0.49 30.51 42.51
C LEU A 827 -0.80 29.55 43.65
N LYS A 828 -0.34 28.31 43.50
CA LYS A 828 -0.26 27.35 44.59
C LYS A 828 1.10 27.48 45.27
N TRP A 829 1.09 27.70 46.58
CA TRP A 829 2.30 27.83 47.38
C TRP A 829 2.74 26.47 47.93
N ASP A 830 4.05 26.23 47.95
CA ASP A 830 4.63 24.99 48.46
C ASP A 830 4.25 24.77 49.93
N LYS A 831 3.74 23.58 50.24
CA LYS A 831 3.29 23.15 51.58
C LYS A 831 2.12 23.94 52.18
N CYS A 832 1.41 24.73 51.38
CA CYS A 832 0.14 25.36 51.77
C CYS A 832 -1.05 24.57 51.22
N PRO A 833 -2.19 24.49 51.94
CA PRO A 833 -3.42 23.92 51.40
C PRO A 833 -3.98 24.79 50.25
N VAL A 834 -4.82 24.18 49.41
CA VAL A 834 -5.41 24.83 48.20
C VAL A 834 -6.21 26.10 48.56
N ASP A 835 -6.76 26.18 49.77
CA ASP A 835 -7.51 27.35 50.26
C ASP A 835 -6.62 28.61 50.42
N GLU A 836 -5.30 28.46 50.52
CA GLU A 836 -4.33 29.55 50.60
C GLU A 836 -3.78 29.99 49.22
N ASN A 837 -4.34 29.47 48.13
CA ASN A 837 -4.00 29.92 46.78
C ASN A 837 -4.23 31.43 46.64
N ALA A 838 -3.26 32.12 46.05
CA ALA A 838 -3.33 33.57 45.88
C ALA A 838 -3.42 33.95 44.41
N TRP A 839 -4.29 34.92 44.09
CA TRP A 839 -4.36 35.53 42.77
C TRP A 839 -3.35 36.67 42.67
N VAL A 840 -2.35 36.51 41.79
CA VAL A 840 -1.26 37.47 41.64
C VAL A 840 -1.28 38.11 40.24
N PRO A 841 -1.22 39.45 40.14
CA PRO A 841 -1.16 40.13 38.85
C PRO A 841 0.13 39.81 38.08
N ARG A 842 0.02 39.70 36.75
CA ARG A 842 1.13 39.43 35.82
C ARG A 842 2.38 40.28 36.11
N GLU A 843 2.20 41.60 36.27
CA GLU A 843 3.28 42.56 36.51
C GLU A 843 4.14 42.22 37.75
N LYS A 844 3.55 41.58 38.76
CA LYS A 844 4.28 41.18 39.97
C LYS A 844 5.06 39.89 39.73
N CYS A 845 4.50 38.94 38.98
CA CYS A 845 5.18 37.71 38.59
C CYS A 845 6.36 37.98 37.64
N GLU A 846 6.23 38.92 36.70
CA GLU A 846 7.32 39.37 35.81
C GLU A 846 8.47 40.00 36.62
N LYS A 847 8.17 40.78 37.67
CA LYS A 847 9.21 41.32 38.58
C LYS A 847 9.96 40.25 39.36
N TRP A 848 9.38 39.07 39.53
CA TRP A 848 10.04 37.91 40.15
C TRP A 848 10.80 37.04 39.13
N GLY A 849 10.78 37.41 37.85
CA GLY A 849 11.48 36.70 36.77
C GLY A 849 10.81 35.39 36.36
N TRP A 850 9.48 35.30 36.48
CA TRP A 850 8.71 34.09 36.16
C TRP A 850 8.14 34.08 34.73
N ASP A 851 8.71 34.87 33.82
CA ASP A 851 8.17 35.10 32.46
C ASP A 851 7.91 33.80 31.68
N LYS A 852 8.85 32.84 31.73
CA LYS A 852 8.70 31.52 31.08
C LYS A 852 7.57 30.69 31.67
N LEU A 853 7.39 30.69 32.99
CA LEU A 853 6.29 29.98 33.66
C LEU A 853 4.93 30.59 33.33
N LEU A 854 4.84 31.92 33.29
CA LEU A 854 3.63 32.62 32.87
C LEU A 854 3.27 32.29 31.42
N GLN A 855 4.27 32.22 30.54
CA GLN A 855 4.06 31.85 29.14
C GLN A 855 3.58 30.40 28.98
N ILE A 856 4.13 29.45 29.73
CA ILE A 856 3.65 28.05 29.73
C ILE A 856 2.21 27.97 30.23
N ALA A 857 1.87 28.69 31.30
CA ALA A 857 0.51 28.75 31.83
C ALA A 857 -0.47 29.42 30.84
N ASP A 858 -0.02 30.47 30.15
CA ASP A 858 -0.77 31.16 29.10
C ASP A 858 -1.07 30.24 27.91
N ASP A 859 -0.05 29.50 27.44
CA ASP A 859 -0.15 28.52 26.34
C ASP A 859 -1.11 27.38 26.73
N ARG A 860 -1.02 26.87 27.97
CA ARG A 860 -1.90 25.82 28.53
C ARG A 860 -3.37 26.27 28.54
N GLU A 861 -3.64 27.46 29.06
CA GLU A 861 -5.00 27.98 29.15
C GLU A 861 -5.58 28.27 27.75
N ALA A 862 -4.74 28.77 26.83
CA ALA A 862 -5.14 29.03 25.45
C ALA A 862 -5.48 27.74 24.69
N ALA A 863 -4.80 26.62 24.98
CA ALA A 863 -5.09 25.30 24.42
C ALA A 863 -6.37 24.67 25.01
N ARG A 864 -6.53 24.73 26.34
CA ARG A 864 -7.72 24.19 27.04
C ARG A 864 -9.02 24.86 26.61
N ALA A 865 -9.01 26.17 26.37
CA ALA A 865 -10.19 26.89 25.90
C ALA A 865 -10.73 26.35 24.56
N ASN A 866 -9.87 25.80 23.70
CA ASN A 866 -10.27 25.19 22.44
C ASN A 866 -10.74 23.73 22.62
N LEU A 867 -10.06 22.95 23.47
CA LEU A 867 -10.42 21.55 23.68
C LEU A 867 -11.80 21.35 24.33
N GLN A 868 -12.35 22.40 24.95
CA GLN A 868 -13.75 22.44 25.40
C GLN A 868 -14.75 22.50 24.24
N SER A 869 -14.47 23.27 23.18
CA SER A 869 -15.32 23.31 21.98
C SER A 869 -15.08 22.10 21.06
N ARG A 870 -13.84 21.58 21.06
CA ARG A 870 -13.41 20.49 20.18
C ARG A 870 -12.68 19.37 20.93
N PRO A 871 -13.41 18.33 21.39
CA PRO A 871 -12.77 17.19 22.03
C PRO A 871 -12.01 16.32 21.01
N PRO A 872 -10.84 15.76 21.35
CA PRO A 872 -10.05 14.88 20.48
C PRO A 872 -10.66 13.47 20.42
N THR A 873 -11.88 13.34 19.91
CA THR A 873 -12.52 12.05 19.63
C THR A 873 -12.19 11.58 18.22
N ALA A 874 -12.20 10.27 17.98
CA ALA A 874 -11.88 9.70 16.67
C ALA A 874 -12.73 10.29 15.52
N ILE A 875 -14.02 10.54 15.77
CA ILE A 875 -14.94 11.12 14.79
C ILE A 875 -14.61 12.60 14.52
N ALA A 876 -14.35 13.39 15.57
CA ALA A 876 -14.01 14.80 15.43
C ALA A 876 -12.67 15.01 14.72
N VAL A 877 -11.70 14.13 15.01
CA VAL A 877 -10.40 14.11 14.34
C VAL A 877 -10.53 13.70 12.88
N GLN A 878 -11.34 12.67 12.56
CA GLN A 878 -11.54 12.29 11.16
C GLN A 878 -12.22 13.40 10.36
N LYS A 879 -13.28 14.02 10.88
CA LYS A 879 -13.93 15.18 10.24
C LYS A 879 -12.97 16.34 9.99
N HIS A 880 -11.98 16.52 10.87
CA HIS A 880 -10.91 17.50 10.67
C HIS A 880 -10.01 17.12 9.51
N LEU A 881 -9.54 15.87 9.49
CA LEU A 881 -8.65 15.37 8.46
C LEU A 881 -9.30 15.40 7.07
N ASP A 882 -10.63 15.21 7.00
CA ASP A 882 -11.41 15.37 5.78
C ASP A 882 -11.30 16.81 5.22
N CYS A 883 -11.23 17.85 6.07
CA CYS A 883 -11.01 19.24 5.64
C CYS A 883 -9.63 19.49 5.01
N PHE A 884 -8.67 18.57 5.20
CA PHE A 884 -7.35 18.59 4.56
C PHE A 884 -7.24 17.53 3.46
N GLY A 885 -8.35 16.95 3.02
CA GLY A 885 -8.38 15.95 1.96
C GLY A 885 -7.71 14.63 2.33
N LEU A 886 -7.75 14.24 3.61
CA LEU A 886 -7.27 12.95 4.10
C LEU A 886 -8.45 12.10 4.61
N GLY A 887 -9.05 11.31 3.71
CA GLY A 887 -10.21 10.47 4.02
C GLY A 887 -9.93 9.36 5.03
N ALA A 888 -11.00 8.75 5.53
CA ALA A 888 -10.97 7.78 6.64
C ALA A 888 -10.08 6.56 6.40
N GLU A 889 -9.97 6.09 5.15
CA GLU A 889 -9.09 4.99 4.74
C GLU A 889 -7.63 5.26 5.16
N PHE A 890 -7.15 6.49 4.98
CA PHE A 890 -5.78 6.89 5.32
C PHE A 890 -5.65 7.49 6.72
N GLY A 891 -6.67 8.22 7.17
CA GLY A 891 -6.66 8.91 8.46
C GLY A 891 -6.79 7.95 9.65
N THR A 892 -7.78 7.06 9.59
CA THR A 892 -8.19 6.23 10.74
C THR A 892 -7.69 4.80 10.65
N HIS A 893 -7.63 4.22 9.44
CA HIS A 893 -7.35 2.79 9.28
C HIS A 893 -5.91 2.48 8.86
N SER A 894 -5.24 3.40 8.15
CA SER A 894 -3.86 3.23 7.70
C SER A 894 -2.86 3.75 8.71
N ARG A 895 -1.76 3.02 8.90
CA ARG A 895 -0.63 3.47 9.72
C ARG A 895 0.17 4.54 8.98
N MET A 896 0.80 5.44 9.73
CA MET A 896 1.61 6.53 9.16
C MET A 896 2.82 6.04 8.37
N ARG A 897 3.31 4.81 8.62
CA ARG A 897 4.31 4.13 7.78
C ARG A 897 3.89 3.97 6.32
N GLY A 898 2.60 3.71 6.08
CA GLY A 898 2.05 3.47 4.74
C GLY A 898 1.67 4.75 3.99
N LEU A 899 1.72 5.93 4.64
CA LEU A 899 1.35 7.20 4.03
C LEU A 899 2.45 7.77 3.14
N SER A 900 2.06 8.38 2.02
CA SER A 900 2.98 9.11 1.14
C SER A 900 3.49 10.39 1.80
N GLY A 901 4.59 10.97 1.27
CA GLY A 901 5.14 12.24 1.75
C GLY A 901 4.09 13.36 1.80
N GLY A 902 3.34 13.56 0.70
CA GLY A 902 2.26 14.56 0.64
C GLY A 902 1.11 14.28 1.61
N GLN A 903 0.74 13.00 1.83
CA GLN A 903 -0.24 12.63 2.86
C GLN A 903 0.25 12.95 4.27
N LYS A 904 1.53 12.70 4.57
CA LYS A 904 2.14 13.08 5.85
C LYS A 904 2.10 14.59 6.06
N VAL A 905 2.32 15.41 5.02
CA VAL A 905 2.17 16.88 5.13
C VAL A 905 0.73 17.27 5.47
N LYS A 906 -0.27 16.63 4.87
CA LYS A 906 -1.68 16.85 5.22
C LYS A 906 -1.96 16.53 6.69
N VAL A 907 -1.35 15.47 7.24
CA VAL A 907 -1.41 15.14 8.68
C VAL A 907 -0.76 16.23 9.52
N VAL A 908 0.44 16.71 9.16
CA VAL A 908 1.11 17.82 9.87
C VAL A 908 0.26 19.08 9.87
N LEU A 909 -0.27 19.47 8.70
CA LEU A 909 -1.14 20.64 8.55
C LEU A 909 -2.42 20.49 9.39
N GLY A 910 -3.05 19.32 9.33
CA GLY A 910 -4.21 18.98 10.15
C GLY A 910 -3.90 19.09 11.64
N ALA A 911 -2.80 18.49 12.10
CA ALA A 911 -2.38 18.54 13.49
C ALA A 911 -2.06 19.98 13.95
N ALA A 912 -1.34 20.76 13.14
CA ALA A 912 -0.98 22.14 13.45
C ALA A 912 -2.22 23.06 13.53
N MET A 913 -3.24 22.81 12.71
CA MET A 913 -4.49 23.57 12.69
C MET A 913 -5.51 23.13 13.75
N TRP A 914 -5.27 22.05 14.48
CA TRP A 914 -6.24 21.51 15.43
C TRP A 914 -6.69 22.52 16.50
N LEU A 915 -5.77 23.35 16.99
CA LEU A 915 -6.01 24.33 18.06
C LEU A 915 -6.52 25.70 17.55
N ASN A 916 -7.07 25.80 16.34
CA ASN A 916 -7.58 27.06 15.75
C ASN A 916 -6.59 28.23 15.94
N PRO A 917 -5.41 28.16 15.31
CA PRO A 917 -4.34 29.14 15.46
C PRO A 917 -4.73 30.51 14.91
N HIS A 918 -4.10 31.56 15.42
CA HIS A 918 -4.30 32.95 14.99
C HIS A 918 -3.26 33.40 13.96
N ILE A 919 -2.05 32.86 14.04
CA ILE A 919 -1.01 33.01 13.02
C ILE A 919 -0.61 31.62 12.53
N LEU A 920 -0.59 31.46 11.21
CA LEU A 920 -0.01 30.31 10.52
C LEU A 920 1.36 30.69 9.99
N VAL A 921 2.38 29.90 10.33
CA VAL A 921 3.73 30.03 9.78
C VAL A 921 4.05 28.80 8.94
N LEU A 922 4.30 29.00 7.65
CA LEU A 922 4.62 27.96 6.68
C LEU A 922 6.08 28.12 6.21
N ASP A 923 6.92 27.14 6.49
CA ASP A 923 8.31 27.12 6.04
C ASP A 923 8.44 26.26 4.78
N GLU A 924 8.58 26.90 3.63
CA GLU A 924 8.69 26.26 2.30
C GLU A 924 7.57 25.25 1.98
N PRO A 925 6.29 25.67 2.01
CA PRO A 925 5.15 24.77 1.77
C PRO A 925 5.16 24.14 0.36
N THR A 926 5.83 24.77 -0.60
CA THR A 926 5.95 24.31 -1.99
C THR A 926 6.83 23.07 -2.17
N ASN A 927 7.72 22.77 -1.22
CA ASN A 927 8.67 21.66 -1.38
C ASN A 927 8.06 20.27 -1.12
N TYR A 928 6.91 20.22 -0.43
CA TYR A 928 6.34 18.95 0.06
C TYR A 928 4.86 18.77 -0.31
N LEU A 929 4.25 19.82 -0.88
CA LEU A 929 2.87 19.79 -1.37
C LEU A 929 2.88 19.78 -2.89
N ASP A 930 2.02 18.94 -3.42
CA ASP A 930 1.76 18.88 -4.84
C ASP A 930 0.98 20.10 -5.34
N ARG A 931 0.93 20.33 -6.66
CA ARG A 931 0.26 21.50 -7.25
C ARG A 931 -1.23 21.61 -6.89
N ASP A 932 -1.95 20.48 -6.80
CA ASP A 932 -3.37 20.46 -6.43
C ASP A 932 -3.56 20.86 -4.95
N SER A 933 -2.73 20.33 -4.05
CA SER A 933 -2.71 20.70 -2.63
C SER A 933 -2.19 22.12 -2.43
N LEU A 934 -1.30 22.61 -3.29
CA LEU A 934 -0.85 24.00 -3.30
C LEU A 934 -1.96 24.94 -3.76
N GLY A 935 -2.75 24.57 -4.77
CA GLY A 935 -3.96 25.31 -5.17
C GLY A 935 -5.01 25.32 -4.06
N ALA A 936 -5.25 24.16 -3.42
CA ALA A 936 -6.13 24.03 -2.26
C ALA A 936 -5.63 24.87 -1.07
N LEU A 937 -4.33 24.85 -0.80
CA LEU A 937 -3.67 25.65 0.23
C LEU A 937 -3.74 27.15 -0.06
N ALA A 938 -3.50 27.54 -1.30
CA ALA A 938 -3.62 28.93 -1.75
C ALA A 938 -5.03 29.46 -1.50
N THR A 939 -6.05 28.68 -1.88
CA THR A 939 -7.46 29.01 -1.64
C THR A 939 -7.77 29.12 -0.15
N ALA A 940 -7.30 28.15 0.66
CA ALA A 940 -7.49 28.18 2.10
C ALA A 940 -6.79 29.37 2.78
N ILE A 941 -5.59 29.74 2.34
CA ILE A 941 -4.85 30.91 2.85
C ILE A 941 -5.59 32.21 2.51
N LYS A 942 -6.20 32.32 1.32
CA LYS A 942 -7.03 33.46 0.93
C LYS A 942 -8.27 33.59 1.82
N GLU A 943 -8.94 32.48 2.12
CA GLU A 943 -10.16 32.46 2.95
C GLU A 943 -9.89 32.54 4.47
N PHE A 944 -8.67 32.24 4.90
CA PHE A 944 -8.32 32.17 6.32
C PHE A 944 -8.41 33.53 7.03
N ASN A 945 -9.16 33.60 8.13
CA ASN A 945 -9.35 34.84 8.88
C ASN A 945 -8.22 35.19 9.87
N GLY A 946 -7.11 34.44 9.87
CA GLY A 946 -5.91 34.69 10.69
C GLY A 946 -4.71 35.17 9.87
N GLY A 947 -3.62 35.51 10.56
CA GLY A 947 -2.40 36.00 9.92
C GLY A 947 -1.60 34.86 9.31
N VAL A 948 -0.93 35.09 8.18
CA VAL A 948 -0.10 34.09 7.51
C VAL A 948 1.29 34.67 7.24
N VAL A 949 2.32 33.91 7.63
CA VAL A 949 3.72 34.18 7.33
C VAL A 949 4.26 32.97 6.59
N MET A 950 4.73 33.17 5.35
CA MET A 950 5.28 32.09 4.54
C MET A 950 6.73 32.36 4.16
N ILE A 951 7.59 31.35 4.28
CA ILE A 951 8.90 31.33 3.64
C ILE A 951 8.71 30.56 2.32
N THR A 952 9.08 31.15 1.20
CA THR A 952 9.04 30.46 -0.09
C THR A 952 10.06 31.06 -1.05
N HIS A 953 10.57 30.25 -1.96
CA HIS A 953 11.33 30.72 -3.13
C HIS A 953 10.47 30.91 -4.40
N HIS A 954 9.19 30.54 -4.34
CA HIS A 954 8.31 30.48 -5.51
C HIS A 954 7.55 31.81 -5.72
N ASN A 955 8.05 32.63 -6.65
CA ASN A 955 7.51 33.97 -6.90
C ASN A 955 6.04 33.99 -7.32
N GLU A 956 5.59 33.01 -8.12
CA GLU A 956 4.18 32.91 -8.54
C GLU A 956 3.26 32.64 -7.34
N PHE A 957 3.73 31.85 -6.37
CA PHE A 957 2.94 31.48 -5.20
C PHE A 957 2.89 32.62 -4.18
N SER A 958 4.03 33.27 -3.93
CA SER A 958 4.09 34.43 -3.02
C SER A 958 3.31 35.62 -3.55
N SER A 959 3.46 35.95 -4.85
CA SER A 959 2.79 37.12 -5.45
C SER A 959 1.27 36.98 -5.51
N ALA A 960 0.75 35.75 -5.62
CA ALA A 960 -0.69 35.48 -5.63
C ALA A 960 -1.34 35.55 -4.24
N LEU A 961 -0.57 35.42 -3.15
CA LEU A 961 -1.07 35.22 -1.78
C LEU A 961 -0.66 36.28 -0.77
N THR A 962 0.44 37.00 -1.01
CA THR A 962 1.04 37.92 -0.04
C THR A 962 1.09 39.34 -0.55
N GLU A 963 0.87 40.28 0.36
CA GLU A 963 0.87 41.72 0.09
C GLU A 963 2.10 42.42 0.67
N GLU A 964 2.74 41.80 1.66
CA GLU A 964 3.94 42.28 2.34
C GLU A 964 5.08 41.27 2.13
N VAL A 965 6.25 41.76 1.72
CA VAL A 965 7.44 40.95 1.45
C VAL A 965 8.57 41.38 2.38
N TRP A 966 9.10 40.44 3.16
CA TRP A 966 10.29 40.61 3.98
C TRP A 966 11.49 40.05 3.22
N GLN A 967 12.34 40.93 2.70
CA GLN A 967 13.59 40.53 2.06
C GLN A 967 14.68 40.45 3.12
N VAL A 968 15.25 39.25 3.30
CA VAL A 968 16.35 38.99 4.23
C VAL A 968 17.62 38.78 3.43
N ASP A 969 18.62 39.65 3.63
CA ASP A 969 19.93 39.53 3.01
C ASP A 969 21.05 39.76 4.04
N ALA A 970 21.99 38.82 4.10
CA ALA A 970 23.13 38.83 5.03
C ALA A 970 22.77 39.17 6.51
N GLY A 971 21.61 38.70 6.99
CA GLY A 971 21.12 38.96 8.35
C GLY A 971 20.46 40.32 8.59
N PHE A 972 20.35 41.16 7.56
CA PHE A 972 19.54 42.39 7.56
C PHE A 972 18.22 42.15 6.85
N MET A 973 17.21 42.95 7.16
CA MET A 973 15.88 42.80 6.59
C MET A 973 15.32 44.13 6.11
N SER A 974 14.80 44.15 4.87
CA SER A 974 13.97 45.21 4.32
C SER A 974 12.53 44.73 4.15
N ILE A 975 11.58 45.66 4.30
CA ILE A 975 10.15 45.39 4.13
C ILE A 975 9.71 46.11 2.86
N ASP A 976 9.27 45.34 1.86
CA ASP A 976 8.66 45.84 0.64
C ASP A 976 7.16 45.52 0.66
N GLY A 977 6.31 46.53 0.45
CA GLY A 977 4.85 46.37 0.45
C GLY A 977 4.12 47.40 1.32
N LYS A 978 2.78 47.40 1.27
CA LYS A 978 1.95 48.27 2.11
C LYS A 978 1.45 47.48 3.33
N GLN A 979 1.72 47.97 4.54
CA GLN A 979 0.96 47.51 5.71
C GLN A 979 -0.48 47.98 5.56
N VAL A 980 -1.39 47.05 5.24
CA VAL A 980 -2.82 47.36 5.12
C VAL A 980 -3.39 47.60 6.52
N GLU A 981 -3.83 48.84 6.78
CA GLU A 981 -4.63 49.15 7.96
C GLU A 981 -6.04 48.55 7.79
N ASP A 982 -6.17 47.25 8.05
CA ASP A 982 -7.48 46.59 8.02
C ASP A 982 -8.30 47.00 9.25
N LYS A 983 -9.32 47.83 9.01
CA LYS A 983 -10.27 48.35 10.01
C LYS A 983 -11.51 47.47 10.18
N THR A 984 -11.55 46.28 9.57
CA THR A 984 -12.65 45.33 9.77
C THR A 984 -12.79 44.98 11.25
N LYS A 985 -14.02 45.12 11.77
CA LYS A 985 -14.36 44.74 13.14
C LYS A 985 -14.58 43.24 13.20
N ILE A 986 -14.05 42.61 14.24
CA ILE A 986 -14.27 41.18 14.50
C ILE A 986 -15.65 41.04 15.14
N GLU A 987 -16.61 40.44 14.42
CA GLU A 987 -17.92 40.08 14.94
C GLU A 987 -17.85 38.72 15.66
N GLN A 988 -18.48 38.62 16.83
CA GLN A 988 -18.57 37.36 17.56
C GLN A 988 -19.71 36.53 16.95
N LYS A 989 -19.38 35.45 16.23
CA LYS A 989 -20.38 34.45 15.82
C LYS A 989 -20.71 33.59 17.04
N ASP A 990 -21.94 33.72 17.55
CA ASP A 990 -22.43 33.03 18.75
C ASP A 990 -23.03 31.63 18.46
N GLU A 991 -22.64 30.96 17.37
CA GLU A 991 -23.18 29.65 16.99
C GLU A 991 -22.05 28.63 16.78
N GLU A 992 -21.79 27.80 17.80
CA GLU A 992 -21.03 26.56 17.63
C GLU A 992 -21.98 25.37 17.81
N GLU A 993 -22.06 24.52 16.79
CA GLU A 993 -22.72 23.21 16.86
C GLU A 993 -21.79 22.24 17.60
N THR A 994 -22.06 21.99 18.89
CA THR A 994 -21.27 21.04 19.68
C THR A 994 -21.79 19.62 19.46
N ILE A 995 -20.94 18.74 18.90
CA ILE A 995 -21.24 17.32 18.72
C ILE A 995 -20.82 16.58 20.00
N ASP A 996 -21.75 15.89 20.65
CA ASP A 996 -21.44 15.07 21.83
C ASP A 996 -20.56 13.84 21.47
N ALA A 997 -20.07 13.13 22.49
CA ALA A 997 -19.20 11.96 22.32
C ALA A 997 -19.85 10.80 21.51
N PHE A 998 -21.17 10.84 21.30
CA PHE A 998 -21.96 9.85 20.56
C PHE A 998 -22.40 10.35 19.17
N GLY A 999 -22.02 11.57 18.77
CA GLY A 999 -22.33 12.12 17.45
C GLY A 999 -23.59 12.99 17.37
N ASN A 1000 -24.24 13.31 18.49
CA ASN A 1000 -25.45 14.16 18.48
C ASN A 1000 -25.09 15.65 18.49
N VAL A 1001 -25.74 16.43 17.64
CA VAL A 1001 -25.55 17.88 17.57
C VAL A 1001 -26.40 18.57 18.64
N THR A 1002 -25.75 19.23 19.60
CA THR A 1002 -26.40 20.11 20.57
C THR A 1002 -26.06 21.57 20.24
N LYS A 1003 -27.09 22.42 20.17
CA LYS A 1003 -26.93 23.87 19.92
C LYS A 1003 -26.96 24.60 21.26
N THR A 1004 -25.80 25.03 21.76
CA THR A 1004 -25.73 25.87 22.96
C THR A 1004 -25.79 27.35 22.57
N LYS A 1005 -26.90 28.03 22.85
CA LYS A 1005 -27.03 29.48 22.67
C LYS A 1005 -26.40 30.22 23.85
N VAL A 1006 -25.29 30.94 23.63
CA VAL A 1006 -24.75 31.86 24.64
C VAL A 1006 -25.51 33.19 24.55
N LYS A 1007 -26.17 33.62 25.64
CA LYS A 1007 -26.95 34.87 25.68
C LYS A 1007 -26.02 36.10 25.49
N ARG A 1008 -26.21 36.85 24.40
CA ARG A 1008 -25.55 38.16 24.15
C ARG A 1008 -25.79 39.14 25.30
N LYS A 1009 -24.74 39.79 25.81
CA LYS A 1009 -24.87 40.86 26.83
C LYS A 1009 -25.41 42.16 26.19
N LEU A 1010 -26.61 42.57 26.61
CA LEU A 1010 -27.27 43.83 26.21
C LEU A 1010 -26.36 45.05 26.46
N THR A 1011 -26.27 45.94 25.47
CA THR A 1011 -25.51 47.19 25.53
C THR A 1011 -26.15 48.19 26.50
N ARG A 1012 -25.39 49.19 26.97
CA ARG A 1012 -25.87 50.18 27.95
C ARG A 1012 -27.06 51.03 27.44
N LYS A 1013 -27.17 51.19 26.11
CA LYS A 1013 -28.28 51.89 25.44
C LYS A 1013 -29.54 51.02 25.40
N GLU A 1014 -29.39 49.74 25.07
CA GLU A 1014 -30.48 48.74 25.08
C GLU A 1014 -31.01 48.50 26.49
N LYS A 1015 -30.15 48.43 27.51
CA LYS A 1015 -30.57 48.34 28.92
C LYS A 1015 -31.43 49.52 29.35
N LYS A 1016 -31.04 50.75 28.99
CA LYS A 1016 -31.84 51.96 29.28
C LYS A 1016 -33.17 51.99 28.52
N ALA A 1017 -33.20 51.51 27.28
CA ALA A 1017 -34.43 51.41 26.51
C ALA A 1017 -35.38 50.37 27.11
N LYS A 1018 -34.86 49.23 27.56
CA LYS A 1018 -35.60 48.16 28.23
C LYS A 1018 -36.18 48.61 29.57
N GLU A 1019 -35.40 49.35 30.36
CA GLU A 1019 -35.83 49.93 31.63
C GLU A 1019 -36.91 51.00 31.45
N LYS A 1020 -36.85 51.76 30.34
CA LYS A 1020 -37.88 52.72 29.97
C LYS A 1020 -39.18 52.02 29.52
N ALA A 1021 -39.07 50.99 28.68
CA ALA A 1021 -40.23 50.21 28.21
C ALA A 1021 -40.94 49.50 29.36
N ARG A 1022 -40.19 48.96 30.33
CA ARG A 1022 -40.75 48.36 31.55
C ARG A 1022 -41.54 49.38 32.38
N LYS A 1023 -40.99 50.59 32.59
CA LYS A 1023 -41.70 51.66 33.31
C LYS A 1023 -42.96 52.14 32.57
N GLU A 1024 -42.93 52.17 31.24
CA GLU A 1024 -44.10 52.52 30.42
C GLU A 1024 -45.18 51.42 30.39
N ALA A 1025 -44.81 50.15 30.60
CA ALA A 1025 -45.76 49.03 30.74
C ALA A 1025 -46.36 48.96 32.15
N GLU A 1026 -45.54 49.14 33.20
CA GLU A 1026 -46.01 49.25 34.58
C GLU A 1026 -46.97 50.45 34.75
N ALA A 1027 -46.72 51.57 34.05
CA ALA A 1027 -47.62 52.74 34.05
C ALA A 1027 -48.95 52.50 33.30
N ARG A 1028 -49.03 51.50 32.43
CA ARG A 1028 -50.27 51.09 31.72
C ARG A 1028 -51.05 50.00 32.45
N GLY A 1029 -50.51 49.48 33.56
CA GLY A 1029 -51.15 48.45 34.39
C GLY A 1029 -50.97 47.02 33.89
N ASP A 1030 -50.07 46.79 32.93
CA ASP A 1030 -49.80 45.45 32.40
C ASP A 1030 -48.77 44.70 33.27
N TYR A 1031 -48.98 43.39 33.46
CA TYR A 1031 -48.05 42.53 34.20
C TYR A 1031 -46.85 42.14 33.32
N TRP A 1032 -45.64 42.51 33.75
CA TRP A 1032 -44.39 42.22 33.04
C TRP A 1032 -43.71 40.99 33.65
N SER A 1033 -43.57 39.91 32.88
CA SER A 1033 -42.94 38.67 33.35
C SER A 1033 -41.44 38.61 33.01
N ASP A 1034 -40.66 37.84 33.78
CA ASP A 1034 -39.24 37.61 33.49
C ASP A 1034 -39.00 36.88 32.15
N SER A 1035 -40.03 36.22 31.59
CA SER A 1035 -39.99 35.66 30.22
C SER A 1035 -40.10 36.72 29.12
N ASP A 1036 -40.72 37.88 29.40
CA ASP A 1036 -40.79 39.01 28.46
C ASP A 1036 -39.44 39.76 28.37
N GLU A 1037 -38.48 39.41 29.23
CA GLU A 1037 -37.11 39.92 29.14
C GLU A 1037 -36.33 39.34 27.95
N ASP A 1038 -36.71 38.18 27.41
CA ASP A 1038 -35.92 37.50 26.37
C ASP A 1038 -36.31 37.90 24.92
N ASP A 1039 -37.51 38.48 24.70
CA ASP A 1039 -38.02 38.76 23.34
C ASP A 1039 -37.59 40.12 22.75
N LEU A 1040 -37.21 41.10 23.57
CA LEU A 1040 -36.68 42.40 23.08
C LEU A 1040 -35.23 42.33 22.54
N GLY A 1041 -34.59 41.15 22.60
CA GLY A 1041 -33.29 40.89 21.98
C GLY A 1041 -33.38 40.32 20.56
N ARG A 1042 -34.59 40.11 20.03
CA ARG A 1042 -34.85 39.61 18.67
C ARG A 1042 -35.39 40.75 17.79
N GLY A 1043 -34.52 41.68 17.44
CA GLY A 1043 -34.80 42.78 16.52
C GLY A 1043 -33.52 43.23 15.84
#